data_AF-A0AB34G2B0-F1
#
_entry.id   AF-A0AB34G2B0-F1
#
_cell.length_a   1.000
_cell.length_b   1.000
_cell.length_c   1.000
_cell.angle_alpha   90.00
_cell.angle_beta   90.00
_cell.angle_gamma   90.00
#
_symmetry.space_group_name_H-M   'P 1'
#
loop_
_entity.id
_entity.type
_entity.pdbx_description
1 polymer ?
#
loop_
_entity_poly.entity_id
_entity_poly.type
_entity_poly.pdbx_seq_one_letter_code
_entity_poly.pdbx_strand_id
1 'polypeptide(L)'
;MKAAATLICGVAATHASVIAPQDAHPVPVPPSKPGDAFVVPKDFVGFGIESAFLNNFDNDFSDNLVSALAARMSEPPVMRIGGTSGDYFLIDPSQKQDKKCVKGKCDSHAATYMLGPSFFDGYKRFKDAKFILQAPLCNPINITNTLDFVTRAWKNLDNGKRVKAIALGNEVEFIYKSGPKAYVDAALKLQDAIVKKLGLSGDAANIFEAGNTASGTITGNKLYKVPGILNAGINKNGRISAAAEHWYQISGVKPWTDHTMQTLMINHTAIAQRFNLYTPSIKASQDKKLEYAITEDAAVLGGAEIQFSDGFGYALWAADFNLAAMARGVARVANLAGRPNAKRVFWTPDDSGGKPSPGPQVRAPFPAAMFIADFIGKGNPSAVKEIKTKTDLLSAYAMYDDKSGKLQRVALMNMRLYNGTTGTKRGRTTFQVNVGKAAKQVKVRHLRADQGVAAMGFDFGGPTSNVSWAGEQWSHGLDMGKGHFRNGKVEENTVQVKNGVASVVVPDSEAVMLMPPGAGASLPQPPLPDLMPATTLKQAEVNAGVRTQMLRPDAEHKIEICWVASRLYKGGDLVGKLQDKLLCPSLDIFPADGRRPVMKPIASANTGSLDTNQIWGHSLISLSFRDAYLASSVFSLLRTLRIQFICVTPQQAPYRATDLDPKEGIYVEKTKAGP
;
A
#
# COMPACT_ATOMS: atom_id res chain seq x y z
N MET A 1 -66.45 -40.68 47.91
CA MET A 1 -66.21 -39.96 46.65
C MET A 1 -65.58 -38.63 46.98
N LYS A 2 -64.27 -38.46 46.74
CA LYS A 2 -63.54 -37.21 46.96
C LYS A 2 -63.24 -36.59 45.59
N ALA A 3 -63.75 -35.39 45.35
CA ALA A 3 -63.45 -34.60 44.17
C ALA A 3 -62.11 -33.87 44.37
N ALA A 4 -61.18 -34.06 43.43
CA ALA A 4 -59.94 -33.31 43.34
C ALA A 4 -60.00 -32.45 42.07
N ALA A 5 -59.91 -31.13 42.25
CA ALA A 5 -59.83 -30.16 41.16
C ALA A 5 -58.43 -30.19 40.54
N THR A 6 -58.34 -30.45 39.24
CA THR A 6 -57.10 -30.41 38.47
C THR A 6 -56.86 -28.99 37.97
N LEU A 7 -55.78 -28.37 38.46
CA LEU A 7 -55.26 -27.08 37.99
C LEU A 7 -54.49 -27.31 36.69
N ILE A 8 -54.98 -26.79 35.56
CA ILE A 8 -54.30 -26.83 34.26
C ILE A 8 -53.38 -25.61 34.16
N CYS A 9 -52.07 -25.81 34.27
CA CYS A 9 -51.07 -24.80 33.92
C CYS A 9 -50.97 -24.70 32.39
N GLY A 10 -51.54 -23.64 31.81
CA GLY A 10 -51.28 -23.25 30.43
C GLY A 10 -49.86 -22.68 30.29
N VAL A 11 -48.98 -23.40 29.61
CA VAL A 11 -47.67 -22.86 29.19
C VAL A 11 -47.92 -21.96 27.97
N ALA A 12 -47.90 -20.65 28.17
CA ALA A 12 -47.86 -19.69 27.08
C ALA A 12 -46.51 -19.83 26.36
N ALA A 13 -46.53 -20.37 25.14
CA ALA A 13 -45.39 -20.37 24.24
C ALA A 13 -45.12 -18.93 23.80
N THR A 14 -44.19 -18.26 24.47
CA THR A 14 -43.61 -17.00 24.01
C THR A 14 -42.90 -17.26 22.69
N HIS A 15 -43.56 -16.90 21.58
CA HIS A 15 -42.90 -16.75 20.30
C HIS A 15 -41.91 -15.60 20.44
N ALA A 16 -40.65 -15.93 20.73
CA ALA A 16 -39.55 -15.00 20.55
C ALA A 16 -39.45 -14.70 19.05
N SER A 17 -40.17 -13.68 18.61
CA SER A 17 -39.89 -13.03 17.33
C SER A 17 -38.42 -12.62 17.37
N VAL A 18 -37.58 -13.32 16.60
CA VAL A 18 -36.24 -12.86 16.28
C VAL A 18 -36.42 -11.56 15.50
N ILE A 19 -36.44 -10.44 16.21
CA ILE A 19 -36.35 -9.11 15.62
C ILE A 19 -35.02 -9.13 14.85
N ALA A 20 -35.09 -9.18 13.52
CA ALA A 20 -33.93 -8.97 12.70
C ALA A 20 -33.27 -7.64 13.13
N PRO A 21 -31.94 -7.58 13.33
CA PRO A 21 -31.30 -6.33 13.66
C PRO A 21 -31.74 -5.25 12.68
N GLN A 22 -32.06 -4.06 13.19
CA GLN A 22 -32.56 -2.93 12.40
C GLN A 22 -31.59 -2.50 11.26
N ASP A 23 -30.37 -3.07 11.22
CA ASP A 23 -29.29 -2.84 10.26
C ASP A 23 -28.93 -4.06 9.38
N ALA A 24 -29.85 -5.02 9.19
CA ALA A 24 -29.63 -6.18 8.33
C ALA A 24 -29.73 -5.82 6.83
N HIS A 25 -28.60 -5.87 6.12
CA HIS A 25 -28.50 -5.55 4.70
C HIS A 25 -28.28 -6.82 3.85
N PRO A 26 -29.29 -7.30 3.10
CA PRO A 26 -29.16 -8.52 2.31
C PRO A 26 -28.24 -8.35 1.10
N VAL A 27 -27.31 -9.29 0.91
CA VAL A 27 -26.44 -9.39 -0.27
C VAL A 27 -26.73 -10.72 -0.97
N PRO A 28 -27.58 -10.71 -2.02
CA PRO A 28 -28.00 -11.92 -2.70
C PRO A 28 -26.91 -12.42 -3.65
N VAL A 29 -25.83 -12.96 -3.10
CA VAL A 29 -24.73 -13.55 -3.88
C VAL A 29 -25.25 -14.82 -4.58
N PRO A 30 -25.13 -14.91 -5.92
CA PRO A 30 -25.46 -16.13 -6.64
C PRO A 30 -24.70 -17.35 -6.12
N PRO A 31 -25.33 -18.53 -6.01
CA PRO A 31 -24.66 -19.73 -5.52
C PRO A 31 -23.61 -20.28 -6.52
N SER A 32 -23.63 -19.81 -7.76
CA SER A 32 -22.68 -20.17 -8.82
C SER A 32 -22.40 -18.97 -9.71
N LYS A 33 -21.26 -19.00 -10.44
CA LYS A 33 -20.82 -17.95 -11.36
C LYS A 33 -21.94 -17.57 -12.35
N PRO A 34 -22.44 -16.32 -12.33
CA PRO A 34 -23.36 -15.83 -13.34
C PRO A 34 -22.72 -15.77 -14.74
N GLY A 35 -23.52 -15.93 -15.79
CA GLY A 35 -23.03 -15.85 -17.18
C GLY A 35 -22.51 -14.47 -17.60
N ASP A 36 -22.84 -13.43 -16.84
CA ASP A 36 -22.41 -12.04 -17.05
C ASP A 36 -21.31 -11.61 -16.05
N ALA A 37 -20.62 -12.58 -15.41
CA ALA A 37 -19.42 -12.32 -14.62
C ALA A 37 -18.19 -12.17 -15.54
N PHE A 38 -17.29 -11.24 -15.21
CA PHE A 38 -16.09 -10.98 -16.00
C PHE A 38 -14.90 -11.79 -15.49
N VAL A 39 -14.23 -12.51 -16.37
CA VAL A 39 -12.94 -13.17 -16.06
C VAL A 39 -11.89 -12.09 -15.82
N VAL A 40 -11.18 -12.20 -14.71
CA VAL A 40 -10.20 -11.19 -14.27
C VAL A 40 -8.78 -11.64 -14.62
N PRO A 41 -8.02 -10.83 -15.36
CA PRO A 41 -6.59 -11.08 -15.58
C PRO A 41 -5.82 -11.15 -14.26
N LYS A 42 -4.85 -12.07 -14.17
CA LYS A 42 -4.08 -12.29 -12.94
C LYS A 42 -3.07 -11.18 -12.63
N ASP A 43 -2.80 -10.31 -13.61
CA ASP A 43 -1.96 -9.11 -13.53
C ASP A 43 -2.79 -7.81 -13.42
N PHE A 44 -4.06 -7.89 -12.99
CA PHE A 44 -5.00 -6.76 -13.00
C PHE A 44 -4.51 -5.53 -12.22
N VAL A 45 -3.96 -5.70 -11.01
CA VAL A 45 -3.54 -4.57 -10.16
C VAL A 45 -2.05 -4.29 -10.33
N GLY A 46 -1.71 -3.02 -10.55
CA GLY A 46 -0.34 -2.56 -10.70
C GLY A 46 -0.20 -1.08 -10.34
N PHE A 47 0.94 -0.50 -10.68
CA PHE A 47 1.28 0.89 -10.36
C PHE A 47 1.83 1.68 -11.56
N GLY A 48 1.58 2.99 -11.58
CA GLY A 48 2.12 3.93 -12.55
C GLY A 48 3.14 4.89 -11.95
N ILE A 49 4.30 5.05 -12.59
CA ILE A 49 5.37 5.99 -12.24
C ILE A 49 5.59 6.95 -13.40
N GLU A 50 5.81 8.22 -13.06
CA GLU A 50 6.17 9.28 -14.00
C GLU A 50 7.59 9.03 -14.55
N SER A 51 7.74 8.98 -15.88
CA SER A 51 8.94 8.47 -16.57
C SER A 51 10.21 9.12 -16.09
N ALA A 52 10.26 10.45 -16.05
CA ALA A 52 11.44 11.19 -15.59
C ALA A 52 11.81 10.90 -14.12
N PHE A 53 10.96 10.24 -13.34
CA PHE A 53 11.20 9.97 -11.93
C PHE A 53 11.45 8.49 -11.61
N LEU A 54 11.55 7.61 -12.62
CA LEU A 54 11.83 6.18 -12.40
C LEU A 54 12.99 5.92 -11.43
N ASN A 55 14.13 6.61 -11.60
CA ASN A 55 15.31 6.42 -10.75
C ASN A 55 15.10 6.84 -9.28
N ASN A 56 14.10 7.67 -8.96
CA ASN A 56 13.75 7.96 -7.57
C ASN A 56 13.17 6.73 -6.86
N PHE A 57 12.47 5.89 -7.62
CA PHE A 57 11.88 4.63 -7.16
C PHE A 57 12.86 3.45 -7.25
N ASP A 58 14.07 3.65 -7.78
CA ASP A 58 15.11 2.61 -7.87
C ASP A 58 15.80 2.40 -6.52
N ASN A 59 15.05 1.87 -5.55
CA ASN A 59 15.52 1.63 -4.19
C ASN A 59 14.87 0.39 -3.56
N ASP A 60 15.48 -0.13 -2.49
CA ASP A 60 15.03 -1.33 -1.76
C ASP A 60 13.63 -1.19 -1.20
N PHE A 61 13.28 0.01 -0.74
CA PHE A 61 11.94 0.27 -0.20
C PHE A 61 10.84 0.08 -1.25
N SER A 62 10.98 0.71 -2.41
CA SER A 62 10.00 0.60 -3.49
C SER A 62 9.95 -0.83 -4.05
N ASP A 63 11.09 -1.49 -4.17
CA ASP A 63 11.17 -2.88 -4.64
C ASP A 63 10.45 -3.83 -3.69
N ASN A 64 10.65 -3.69 -2.37
CA ASN A 64 9.95 -4.48 -1.35
C ASN A 64 8.42 -4.33 -1.45
N LEU A 65 7.91 -3.12 -1.69
CA LEU A 65 6.48 -2.88 -1.86
C LEU A 65 5.91 -3.59 -3.10
N VAL A 66 6.64 -3.55 -4.23
CA VAL A 66 6.24 -4.23 -5.47
C VAL A 66 6.33 -5.74 -5.31
N SER A 67 7.37 -6.25 -4.65
CA SER A 67 7.51 -7.67 -4.33
C SER A 67 6.43 -8.16 -3.37
N ALA A 68 6.02 -7.34 -2.39
CA ALA A 68 4.91 -7.66 -1.50
C ALA A 68 3.58 -7.81 -2.26
N LEU A 69 3.35 -6.99 -3.30
CA LEU A 69 2.22 -7.15 -4.22
C LEU A 69 2.36 -8.43 -5.06
N ALA A 70 3.52 -8.62 -5.70
CA ALA A 70 3.79 -9.79 -6.54
C ALA A 70 3.61 -11.11 -5.78
N ALA A 71 3.99 -11.15 -4.51
CA ALA A 71 3.83 -12.29 -3.62
C ALA A 71 2.36 -12.70 -3.40
N ARG A 72 1.37 -11.88 -3.78
CA ARG A 72 -0.07 -12.19 -3.71
C ARG A 72 -0.70 -12.57 -5.05
N MET A 73 0.01 -12.31 -6.14
CA MET A 73 -0.51 -12.47 -7.51
C MET A 73 -0.04 -13.80 -8.13
N SER A 74 -0.73 -14.25 -9.19
CA SER A 74 -0.30 -15.41 -10.00
C SER A 74 0.51 -15.01 -11.22
N GLU A 75 0.43 -13.75 -11.62
CA GLU A 75 1.24 -13.14 -12.66
C GLU A 75 1.94 -11.92 -12.07
N PRO A 76 3.14 -11.56 -12.57
CA PRO A 76 3.84 -10.35 -12.15
C PRO A 76 2.95 -9.11 -12.21
N PRO A 77 2.92 -8.24 -11.18
CA PRO A 77 2.28 -6.94 -11.27
C PRO A 77 2.87 -6.13 -12.41
N VAL A 78 2.08 -5.19 -12.92
CA VAL A 78 2.50 -4.32 -14.01
C VAL A 78 2.87 -2.94 -13.49
N MET A 79 4.08 -2.50 -13.81
CA MET A 79 4.58 -1.15 -13.59
C MET A 79 4.48 -0.35 -14.89
N ARG A 80 3.61 0.66 -14.93
CA ARG A 80 3.51 1.60 -16.05
C ARG A 80 4.50 2.73 -15.85
N ILE A 81 5.48 2.84 -16.74
CA ILE A 81 6.45 3.96 -16.75
C ILE A 81 6.07 4.89 -17.90
N GLY A 82 5.48 6.03 -17.55
CA GLY A 82 4.85 6.92 -18.54
C GLY A 82 4.61 8.33 -18.01
N GLY A 83 3.43 8.88 -18.27
CA GLY A 83 3.05 10.21 -17.81
C GLY A 83 3.49 11.29 -18.79
N THR A 84 3.15 12.54 -18.46
CA THR A 84 3.45 13.70 -19.31
C THR A 84 4.95 13.81 -19.60
N SER A 85 5.81 13.56 -18.61
CA SER A 85 7.27 13.63 -18.78
C SER A 85 7.79 12.63 -19.81
N GLY A 86 7.07 11.52 -20.02
CA GLY A 86 7.38 10.49 -21.00
C GLY A 86 7.30 10.96 -22.46
N ASP A 87 6.68 12.12 -22.73
CA ASP A 87 6.63 12.74 -24.05
C ASP A 87 7.57 13.96 -24.16
N TYR A 88 8.30 14.33 -23.11
CA TYR A 88 9.09 15.56 -23.08
C TYR A 88 10.51 15.37 -22.51
N PHE A 89 11.22 14.35 -23.00
CA PHE A 89 12.66 14.22 -22.73
C PHE A 89 13.51 14.04 -23.99
N LEU A 90 14.78 14.38 -23.87
CA LEU A 90 15.83 14.14 -24.86
C LEU A 90 16.89 13.23 -24.25
N ILE A 91 17.54 12.42 -25.08
CA ILE A 91 18.69 11.61 -24.63
C ILE A 91 19.99 12.34 -24.98
N ASP A 92 20.86 12.47 -23.99
CA ASP A 92 22.24 12.91 -24.17
C ASP A 92 23.20 11.78 -23.75
N PRO A 93 23.82 11.08 -24.71
CA PRO A 93 24.77 10.01 -24.41
C PRO A 93 26.00 10.45 -23.60
N SER A 94 26.32 11.74 -23.57
CA SER A 94 27.45 12.31 -22.84
C SER A 94 27.11 12.73 -21.40
N GLN A 95 25.82 12.79 -21.05
CA GLN A 95 25.38 13.16 -19.71
C GLN A 95 25.72 12.07 -18.70
N LYS A 96 26.36 12.44 -17.59
CA LYS A 96 26.76 11.50 -16.54
C LYS A 96 25.64 11.20 -15.53
N GLN A 97 24.80 12.19 -15.25
CA GLN A 97 23.64 12.02 -14.37
C GLN A 97 22.53 11.21 -15.05
N ASP A 98 21.72 10.52 -14.26
CA ASP A 98 20.53 9.82 -14.75
C ASP A 98 19.63 10.80 -15.53
N LYS A 99 19.35 11.95 -14.95
CA LYS A 99 18.58 13.01 -15.58
C LYS A 99 19.07 14.39 -15.19
N LYS A 100 18.80 15.35 -16.07
CA LYS A 100 18.98 16.78 -15.83
C LYS A 100 17.73 17.50 -16.30
N CYS A 101 17.12 18.27 -15.41
CA CYS A 101 16.08 19.20 -15.78
C CYS A 101 16.68 20.35 -16.59
N VAL A 102 16.17 20.58 -17.81
CA VAL A 102 16.69 21.62 -18.72
C VAL A 102 15.69 22.74 -18.96
N LYS A 103 14.40 22.52 -18.68
CA LYS A 103 13.35 23.54 -18.83
C LYS A 103 12.19 23.27 -17.89
N GLY A 104 11.62 24.33 -17.32
CA GLY A 104 10.46 24.27 -16.43
C GLY A 104 10.84 24.02 -14.97
N LYS A 105 9.84 23.69 -14.15
CA LYS A 105 10.03 23.44 -12.73
C LYS A 105 10.51 21.99 -12.53
N CYS A 106 11.71 21.79 -12.01
CA CYS A 106 12.40 20.49 -12.05
C CYS A 106 11.81 19.36 -11.21
N ASP A 107 10.82 19.66 -10.40
CA ASP A 107 10.01 18.69 -9.67
C ASP A 107 8.69 18.37 -10.37
N SER A 108 8.42 18.90 -11.56
CA SER A 108 7.15 18.82 -12.29
C SER A 108 7.16 17.76 -13.41
N HIS A 109 6.03 17.08 -13.59
CA HIS A 109 5.77 16.18 -14.72
C HIS A 109 5.80 16.89 -16.09
N ALA A 110 5.59 18.22 -16.11
CA ALA A 110 5.58 19.01 -17.34
C ALA A 110 6.94 19.66 -17.68
N ALA A 111 7.99 19.40 -16.88
CA ALA A 111 9.34 19.87 -17.19
C ALA A 111 9.97 19.04 -18.32
N THR A 112 10.95 19.63 -18.99
CA THR A 112 11.77 18.93 -19.98
C THR A 112 13.03 18.41 -19.31
N TYR A 113 13.29 17.13 -19.51
CA TYR A 113 14.45 16.45 -18.95
C TYR A 113 15.39 15.98 -20.07
N MET A 114 16.68 16.03 -19.79
CA MET A 114 17.72 15.37 -20.56
C MET A 114 18.14 14.11 -19.81
N LEU A 115 18.10 12.96 -20.47
CA LEU A 115 18.39 11.65 -19.87
C LEU A 115 19.79 11.20 -20.27
N GLY A 116 20.58 10.77 -19.28
CA GLY A 116 21.88 10.14 -19.50
C GLY A 116 21.77 8.62 -19.57
N PRO A 117 22.86 7.91 -19.93
CA PRO A 117 22.84 6.44 -20.00
C PRO A 117 22.45 5.73 -18.70
N SER A 118 22.80 6.29 -17.53
CA SER A 118 22.49 5.71 -16.21
C SER A 118 21.00 5.78 -15.84
N PHE A 119 20.20 6.61 -16.51
CA PHE A 119 18.73 6.60 -16.35
C PHE A 119 18.16 5.20 -16.52
N PHE A 120 18.65 4.50 -17.54
CA PHE A 120 18.11 3.21 -17.95
C PHE A 120 18.45 2.07 -16.97
N ASP A 121 19.34 2.30 -16.00
CA ASP A 121 19.59 1.34 -14.93
C ASP A 121 18.33 1.13 -14.07
N GLY A 122 17.46 2.15 -13.93
CA GLY A 122 16.20 2.03 -13.22
C GLY A 122 15.25 0.98 -13.82
N TYR A 123 15.35 0.67 -15.11
CA TYR A 123 14.58 -0.42 -15.74
C TYR A 123 15.07 -1.82 -15.35
N LYS A 124 16.26 -1.94 -14.76
CA LYS A 124 16.74 -3.23 -14.23
C LYS A 124 16.03 -3.60 -12.92
N ARG A 125 15.43 -2.63 -12.24
CA ARG A 125 14.72 -2.81 -10.96
C ARG A 125 13.38 -3.55 -11.12
N PHE A 126 12.72 -3.87 -10.01
CA PHE A 126 11.40 -4.51 -9.95
C PHE A 126 11.40 -5.84 -10.70
N LYS A 127 12.25 -6.77 -10.24
CA LYS A 127 12.44 -8.06 -10.91
C LYS A 127 11.19 -8.93 -10.91
N ASP A 128 10.34 -8.75 -9.92
CA ASP A 128 9.06 -9.46 -9.81
C ASP A 128 7.93 -8.80 -10.62
N ALA A 129 8.21 -7.79 -11.43
CA ALA A 129 7.21 -7.04 -12.20
C ALA A 129 7.46 -7.05 -13.71
N LYS A 130 6.39 -6.84 -14.48
CA LYS A 130 6.43 -6.50 -15.90
C LYS A 130 6.16 -5.01 -16.10
N PHE A 131 6.53 -4.47 -17.26
CA PHE A 131 6.53 -3.04 -17.54
C PHE A 131 5.66 -2.68 -18.74
N ILE A 132 4.86 -1.62 -18.60
CA ILE A 132 4.41 -0.85 -19.76
C ILE A 132 5.40 0.29 -19.92
N LEU A 133 6.13 0.32 -21.04
CA LEU A 133 7.04 1.42 -21.33
C LEU A 133 6.35 2.40 -22.29
N GLN A 134 6.32 3.67 -21.94
CA GLN A 134 5.85 4.69 -22.87
C GLN A 134 6.92 4.99 -23.93
N ALA A 135 6.57 4.84 -25.20
CA ALA A 135 7.34 5.36 -26.30
C ALA A 135 6.96 6.85 -26.48
N PRO A 136 7.93 7.78 -26.37
CA PRO A 136 7.66 9.19 -26.62
C PRO A 136 7.06 9.39 -28.00
N LEU A 137 5.92 10.07 -28.08
CA LEU A 137 5.28 10.34 -29.34
C LEU A 137 5.56 11.78 -29.81
N CYS A 138 5.50 12.77 -28.91
CA CYS A 138 5.63 14.21 -29.22
C CYS A 138 4.76 14.66 -30.42
N ASN A 139 4.81 15.95 -30.79
CA ASN A 139 4.28 16.43 -32.07
C ASN A 139 5.08 17.66 -32.56
N PRO A 140 5.81 17.59 -33.68
CA PRO A 140 6.01 16.41 -34.53
C PRO A 140 6.80 15.29 -33.82
N ILE A 141 6.64 14.06 -34.28
CA ILE A 141 7.32 12.89 -33.70
C ILE A 141 8.84 12.94 -33.92
N ASN A 142 9.61 12.70 -32.86
CA ASN A 142 11.06 12.51 -32.93
C ASN A 142 11.41 11.02 -32.90
N ILE A 143 11.30 10.37 -34.06
CA ILE A 143 11.50 8.91 -34.21
C ILE A 143 12.90 8.50 -33.71
N THR A 144 13.94 9.26 -34.01
CA THR A 144 15.32 8.92 -33.61
C THR A 144 15.46 8.86 -32.08
N ASN A 145 14.98 9.87 -31.37
CA ASN A 145 15.01 9.90 -29.91
C ASN A 145 14.15 8.79 -29.29
N THR A 146 12.94 8.56 -29.83
CA THR A 146 12.06 7.49 -29.37
C THR A 146 12.68 6.11 -29.55
N LEU A 147 13.30 5.84 -30.70
CA LEU A 147 13.96 4.55 -30.94
C LEU A 147 15.17 4.36 -30.02
N ASP A 148 15.96 5.38 -29.73
CA ASP A 148 17.07 5.28 -28.78
C ASP A 148 16.55 4.97 -27.37
N PHE A 149 15.50 5.68 -26.92
CA PHE A 149 14.87 5.42 -25.63
C PHE A 149 14.32 3.99 -25.52
N VAL A 150 13.46 3.59 -26.46
CA VAL A 150 12.81 2.29 -26.44
C VAL A 150 13.84 1.17 -26.51
N THR A 151 14.90 1.31 -27.34
CA THR A 151 15.96 0.30 -27.45
C THR A 151 16.72 0.11 -26.12
N ARG A 152 17.06 1.21 -25.44
CA ARG A 152 17.78 1.17 -24.16
C ARG A 152 16.90 0.62 -23.04
N ALA A 153 15.64 1.04 -22.96
CA ALA A 153 14.68 0.50 -22.00
C ALA A 153 14.45 -1.01 -22.23
N TRP A 154 14.22 -1.41 -23.49
CA TRP A 154 14.04 -2.81 -23.89
C TRP A 154 15.21 -3.70 -23.46
N LYS A 155 16.45 -3.25 -23.71
CA LYS A 155 17.66 -3.97 -23.30
C LYS A 155 17.71 -4.19 -21.77
N ASN A 156 17.37 -3.16 -20.99
CA ASN A 156 17.41 -3.21 -19.52
C ASN A 156 16.21 -3.95 -18.90
N LEU A 157 15.14 -4.16 -19.67
CA LEU A 157 14.01 -5.04 -19.36
C LEU A 157 14.24 -6.48 -19.83
N ASP A 158 15.47 -6.97 -19.62
CA ASP A 158 15.94 -8.31 -19.96
C ASP A 158 15.72 -8.67 -21.44
N ASN A 159 16.11 -7.74 -22.33
CA ASN A 159 15.88 -7.80 -23.78
C ASN A 159 14.39 -8.02 -24.13
N GLY A 160 13.50 -7.29 -23.45
CA GLY A 160 12.07 -7.29 -23.70
C GLY A 160 11.25 -8.32 -22.93
N LYS A 161 11.89 -9.27 -22.22
CA LYS A 161 11.17 -10.33 -21.49
C LYS A 161 10.24 -9.81 -20.39
N ARG A 162 10.58 -8.65 -19.80
CA ARG A 162 9.75 -7.96 -18.81
C ARG A 162 8.86 -6.87 -19.39
N VAL A 163 8.76 -6.74 -20.72
CA VAL A 163 7.85 -5.77 -21.36
C VAL A 163 6.48 -6.41 -21.54
N LYS A 164 5.46 -5.86 -20.88
CA LYS A 164 4.05 -6.23 -21.08
C LYS A 164 3.44 -5.47 -22.25
N ALA A 165 3.77 -4.19 -22.41
CA ALA A 165 3.34 -3.40 -23.57
C ALA A 165 4.24 -2.18 -23.82
N ILE A 166 4.15 -1.62 -25.02
CA ILE A 166 4.73 -0.32 -25.39
C ILE A 166 3.59 0.68 -25.60
N ALA A 167 3.42 1.62 -24.68
CA ALA A 167 2.39 2.65 -24.76
C ALA A 167 2.78 3.74 -25.77
N LEU A 168 1.86 4.07 -26.68
CA LEU A 168 2.08 5.03 -27.75
C LEU A 168 1.70 6.46 -27.30
N GLY A 169 2.58 7.10 -26.54
CA GLY A 169 2.41 8.43 -25.94
C GLY A 169 1.50 8.45 -24.70
N ASN A 170 1.26 9.65 -24.18
CA ASN A 170 0.43 9.93 -23.01
C ASN A 170 -0.54 11.08 -23.26
N GLU A 171 -1.80 10.93 -22.85
CA GLU A 171 -2.87 11.92 -23.01
C GLU A 171 -2.86 12.53 -24.42
N VAL A 172 -2.86 11.60 -25.38
CA VAL A 172 -2.47 11.85 -26.77
C VAL A 172 -3.35 12.89 -27.46
N GLU A 173 -4.57 13.10 -26.98
CA GLU A 173 -5.51 14.11 -27.47
C GLU A 173 -5.09 15.54 -27.13
N PHE A 174 -4.24 15.75 -26.12
CA PHE A 174 -3.61 17.05 -25.88
C PHE A 174 -2.46 17.32 -26.85
N ILE A 175 -1.83 16.27 -27.37
CA ILE A 175 -0.70 16.35 -28.32
C ILE A 175 -1.20 16.46 -29.77
N TYR A 176 -2.22 15.67 -30.14
CA TYR A 176 -2.78 15.56 -31.48
C TYR A 176 -4.19 16.17 -31.57
N LYS A 177 -4.27 17.49 -31.33
CA LYS A 177 -5.54 18.23 -31.23
C LYS A 177 -6.39 18.24 -32.50
N SER A 178 -5.81 17.94 -33.66
CA SER A 178 -6.54 17.84 -34.93
C SER A 178 -7.42 16.57 -35.04
N GLY A 179 -7.32 15.65 -34.07
CA GLY A 179 -8.22 14.51 -33.94
C GLY A 179 -7.53 13.14 -34.02
N PRO A 180 -8.29 12.05 -33.86
CA PRO A 180 -7.74 10.71 -33.71
C PRO A 180 -6.95 10.24 -34.96
N LYS A 181 -7.29 10.72 -36.16
CA LYS A 181 -6.57 10.36 -37.39
C LYS A 181 -5.11 10.81 -37.36
N ALA A 182 -4.84 12.04 -36.89
CA ALA A 182 -3.48 12.56 -36.82
C ALA A 182 -2.63 11.77 -35.80
N TYR A 183 -3.22 11.43 -34.65
CA TYR A 183 -2.61 10.53 -33.68
C TYR A 183 -2.29 9.16 -34.30
N VAL A 184 -3.28 8.52 -34.92
CA VAL A 184 -3.13 7.19 -35.51
C VAL A 184 -2.05 7.16 -36.59
N ASP A 185 -1.97 8.19 -37.44
CA ASP A 185 -0.95 8.27 -38.48
C ASP A 185 0.47 8.35 -37.89
N ALA A 186 0.67 9.12 -36.82
CA ALA A 186 1.95 9.18 -36.11
C ALA A 186 2.27 7.87 -35.38
N ALA A 187 1.27 7.31 -34.69
CA ALA A 187 1.40 6.08 -33.93
C ALA A 187 1.75 4.88 -34.81
N LEU A 188 1.14 4.75 -36.00
CA LEU A 188 1.46 3.67 -36.95
C LEU A 188 2.90 3.76 -37.48
N LYS A 189 3.36 4.97 -37.82
CA LYS A 189 4.78 5.19 -38.21
C LYS A 189 5.72 4.75 -37.09
N LEU A 190 5.37 5.05 -35.84
CA LEU A 190 6.17 4.67 -34.68
C LEU A 190 6.16 3.16 -34.44
N GLN A 191 5.01 2.50 -34.56
CA GLN A 191 4.90 1.04 -34.46
C GLN A 191 5.82 0.36 -35.48
N ASP A 192 5.79 0.78 -36.74
CA ASP A 192 6.65 0.22 -37.80
C ASP A 192 8.14 0.41 -37.48
N ALA A 193 8.52 1.61 -37.03
CA ALA A 193 9.89 1.93 -36.66
C ALA A 193 10.38 1.07 -35.48
N ILE A 194 9.57 0.92 -34.43
CA ILE A 194 9.91 0.13 -33.24
C ILE A 194 10.00 -1.37 -33.57
N VAL A 195 9.01 -1.92 -34.28
CA VAL A 195 9.01 -3.33 -34.70
C VAL A 195 10.25 -3.65 -35.51
N LYS A 196 10.60 -2.80 -36.47
CA LYS A 196 11.83 -2.96 -37.27
C LYS A 196 13.09 -2.86 -36.40
N LYS A 197 13.16 -1.87 -35.50
CA LYS A 197 14.34 -1.64 -34.65
C LYS A 197 14.59 -2.77 -33.67
N LEU A 198 13.52 -3.36 -33.12
CA LEU A 198 13.58 -4.44 -32.13
C LEU A 198 13.54 -5.85 -32.77
N GLY A 199 13.31 -5.95 -34.09
CA GLY A 199 13.23 -7.23 -34.80
C GLY A 199 12.01 -8.07 -34.41
N LEU A 200 10.89 -7.42 -34.05
CA LEU A 200 9.66 -8.12 -33.64
C LEU A 200 8.93 -8.69 -34.85
N SER A 201 8.37 -9.90 -34.72
CA SER A 201 7.60 -10.56 -35.77
C SER A 201 6.54 -11.49 -35.17
N GLY A 202 5.53 -11.86 -35.98
CA GLY A 202 4.41 -12.67 -35.52
C GLY A 202 3.73 -12.08 -34.28
N ASP A 203 3.40 -12.95 -33.32
CA ASP A 203 2.74 -12.56 -32.07
C ASP A 203 3.57 -11.60 -31.21
N ALA A 204 4.90 -11.63 -31.32
CA ALA A 204 5.77 -10.69 -30.60
C ALA A 204 5.61 -9.24 -31.06
N ALA A 205 5.04 -9.00 -32.24
CA ALA A 205 4.70 -7.66 -32.72
C ALA A 205 3.37 -7.14 -32.15
N ASN A 206 2.54 -7.99 -31.52
CA ASN A 206 1.32 -7.60 -30.81
C ASN A 206 1.65 -7.13 -29.39
N ILE A 207 2.25 -5.94 -29.28
CA ILE A 207 2.83 -5.44 -28.04
C ILE A 207 2.44 -3.99 -27.70
N PHE A 208 1.73 -3.30 -28.58
CA PHE A 208 1.47 -1.87 -28.37
C PHE A 208 0.19 -1.62 -27.58
N GLU A 209 0.24 -0.61 -26.73
CA GLU A 209 -0.93 -0.05 -26.06
C GLU A 209 -1.26 1.31 -26.65
N ALA A 210 -2.52 1.52 -26.99
CA ALA A 210 -3.00 2.74 -27.65
C ALA A 210 -4.12 3.41 -26.86
N GLY A 211 -4.38 4.69 -27.15
CA GLY A 211 -5.36 5.47 -26.40
C GLY A 211 -4.65 6.35 -25.40
N ASN A 212 -4.27 5.80 -24.25
CA ASN A 212 -3.72 6.53 -23.10
C ASN A 212 -4.34 7.93 -22.94
N THR A 213 -5.64 8.08 -23.19
CA THR A 213 -6.29 9.39 -23.24
C THR A 213 -6.55 9.91 -21.83
N ALA A 214 -6.51 11.22 -21.65
CA ALA A 214 -6.75 11.85 -20.36
C ALA A 214 -8.13 11.53 -19.81
N SER A 215 -8.25 11.67 -18.48
CA SER A 215 -9.52 11.42 -17.80
C SER A 215 -10.62 12.37 -18.29
N GLY A 216 -11.82 11.82 -18.45
CA GLY A 216 -13.02 12.58 -18.82
C GLY A 216 -13.36 13.72 -17.84
N THR A 217 -12.90 13.65 -16.58
CA THR A 217 -13.03 14.76 -15.61
C THR A 217 -12.17 15.97 -15.94
N ILE A 218 -11.11 15.78 -16.71
CA ILE A 218 -10.20 16.86 -17.10
C ILE A 218 -10.63 17.44 -18.44
N THR A 219 -10.96 16.57 -19.39
CA THR A 219 -11.33 17.00 -20.75
C THR A 219 -12.80 17.42 -20.86
N GLY A 220 -13.61 17.15 -19.84
CA GLY A 220 -15.07 17.26 -19.92
C GLY A 220 -15.67 16.28 -20.94
N ASN A 221 -14.95 15.23 -21.31
CA ASN A 221 -15.27 14.30 -22.41
C ASN A 221 -15.43 14.97 -23.78
N LYS A 222 -14.83 16.14 -24.00
CA LYS A 222 -14.94 16.90 -25.26
C LYS A 222 -13.93 16.48 -26.33
N LEU A 223 -12.89 15.75 -25.93
CA LEU A 223 -11.84 15.27 -26.82
C LEU A 223 -12.11 13.81 -27.23
N TYR A 224 -11.42 13.34 -28.27
CA TYR A 224 -11.63 11.99 -28.79
C TYR A 224 -11.17 10.92 -27.78
N LYS A 225 -11.77 9.72 -27.91
CA LYS A 225 -11.53 8.56 -27.04
C LYS A 225 -11.20 7.31 -27.85
N VAL A 226 -10.99 6.18 -27.16
CA VAL A 226 -10.70 4.87 -27.74
C VAL A 226 -11.59 4.51 -28.96
N PRO A 227 -12.92 4.69 -28.97
CA PRO A 227 -13.72 4.36 -30.16
C PRO A 227 -13.29 5.13 -31.41
N GLY A 228 -12.98 6.43 -31.27
CA GLY A 228 -12.48 7.25 -32.39
C GLY A 228 -11.11 6.80 -32.88
N ILE A 229 -10.25 6.36 -31.97
CA ILE A 229 -8.91 5.85 -32.26
C ILE A 229 -8.98 4.49 -32.99
N LEU A 230 -9.85 3.59 -32.53
CA LEU A 230 -10.10 2.30 -33.18
C LEU A 230 -10.70 2.48 -34.57
N ASN A 231 -11.68 3.39 -34.73
CA ASN A 231 -12.29 3.71 -36.02
C ASN A 231 -11.30 4.35 -37.00
N ALA A 232 -10.32 5.11 -36.50
CA ALA A 232 -9.25 5.68 -37.30
C ALA A 232 -8.19 4.63 -37.75
N GLY A 233 -8.28 3.38 -37.30
CA GLY A 233 -7.45 2.28 -37.79
C GLY A 233 -6.14 2.05 -37.04
N ILE A 234 -6.08 2.40 -35.75
CA ILE A 234 -4.85 2.23 -34.93
C ILE A 234 -4.29 0.79 -34.93
N ASN A 235 -5.18 -0.20 -35.08
CA ASN A 235 -4.84 -1.62 -35.07
C ASN A 235 -4.93 -2.27 -36.46
N LYS A 236 -4.82 -1.49 -37.55
CA LYS A 236 -4.93 -2.03 -38.92
C LYS A 236 -3.87 -3.07 -39.27
N ASN A 237 -2.77 -3.10 -38.52
CA ASN A 237 -1.65 -4.02 -38.65
C ASN A 237 -1.68 -5.16 -37.62
N GLY A 238 -2.71 -5.23 -36.75
CA GLY A 238 -2.86 -6.28 -35.74
C GLY A 238 -1.85 -6.23 -34.58
N ARG A 239 -1.23 -5.07 -34.31
CA ARG A 239 -0.15 -4.93 -33.33
C ARG A 239 -0.55 -4.33 -31.98
N ILE A 240 -1.80 -3.90 -31.83
CA ILE A 240 -2.33 -3.38 -30.55
C ILE A 240 -2.77 -4.55 -29.67
N SER A 241 -2.21 -4.65 -28.48
CA SER A 241 -2.58 -5.63 -27.46
C SER A 241 -3.64 -5.09 -26.48
N ALA A 242 -3.61 -3.78 -26.21
CA ALA A 242 -4.54 -3.12 -25.31
C ALA A 242 -4.90 -1.70 -25.77
N ALA A 243 -6.13 -1.29 -25.44
CA ALA A 243 -6.54 0.10 -25.42
C ALA A 243 -6.53 0.61 -23.98
N ALA A 244 -6.16 1.87 -23.76
CA ALA A 244 -6.07 2.44 -22.43
C ALA A 244 -6.64 3.87 -22.34
N GLU A 245 -7.14 4.24 -21.17
CA GLU A 245 -7.49 5.61 -20.79
C GLU A 245 -7.04 5.90 -19.34
N HIS A 246 -7.01 7.16 -18.96
CA HIS A 246 -6.71 7.60 -17.59
C HIS A 246 -7.99 7.87 -16.80
N TRP A 247 -7.90 7.85 -15.47
CA TRP A 247 -9.04 8.06 -14.58
C TRP A 247 -8.72 8.92 -13.36
N TYR A 248 -9.47 10.01 -13.19
CA TYR A 248 -9.48 10.75 -11.94
C TYR A 248 -10.92 10.90 -11.44
N GLN A 249 -11.22 10.40 -10.25
CA GLN A 249 -12.58 10.41 -9.71
C GLN A 249 -13.08 11.85 -9.50
N ILE A 250 -12.28 12.67 -8.83
CA ILE A 250 -12.53 14.09 -8.59
C ILE A 250 -11.44 14.91 -9.25
N SER A 251 -11.80 16.01 -9.91
CA SER A 251 -10.84 16.98 -10.43
C SER A 251 -11.22 18.43 -10.12
N GLY A 252 -10.25 19.32 -10.26
CA GLY A 252 -10.44 20.77 -10.16
C GLY A 252 -10.43 21.28 -8.72
N VAL A 253 -10.95 22.49 -8.52
CA VAL A 253 -11.07 23.12 -7.19
C VAL A 253 -12.41 22.76 -6.58
N LYS A 254 -12.40 22.23 -5.35
CA LYS A 254 -13.58 21.89 -4.55
C LYS A 254 -13.39 22.37 -3.11
N PRO A 255 -14.47 22.55 -2.34
CA PRO A 255 -14.38 22.52 -0.89
C PRO A 255 -13.92 21.12 -0.45
N TRP A 256 -12.71 20.98 0.07
CA TRP A 256 -12.15 19.69 0.51
C TRP A 256 -12.65 19.32 1.91
N THR A 257 -13.92 18.95 2.00
CA THR A 257 -14.62 18.64 3.26
C THR A 257 -15.02 17.16 3.35
N ASP A 258 -15.37 16.69 4.54
CA ASP A 258 -15.94 15.34 4.74
C ASP A 258 -17.20 15.14 3.88
N HIS A 259 -18.02 16.17 3.69
CA HIS A 259 -19.18 16.09 2.79
C HIS A 259 -18.76 15.83 1.32
N THR A 260 -17.74 16.53 0.82
CA THR A 260 -17.22 16.30 -0.54
C THR A 260 -16.60 14.91 -0.67
N MET A 261 -15.88 14.44 0.35
CA MET A 261 -15.34 13.08 0.38
C MET A 261 -16.46 12.05 0.30
N GLN A 262 -17.47 12.18 1.16
CA GLN A 262 -18.61 11.25 1.22
C GLN A 262 -19.39 11.21 -0.09
N THR A 263 -19.60 12.35 -0.74
CA THR A 263 -20.48 12.44 -1.92
C THR A 263 -19.79 12.05 -3.22
N LEU A 264 -18.50 12.37 -3.36
CA LEU A 264 -17.80 12.23 -4.64
C LEU A 264 -16.71 11.15 -4.66
N MET A 265 -16.13 10.81 -3.50
CA MET A 265 -14.98 9.90 -3.38
C MET A 265 -15.38 8.54 -2.82
N ILE A 266 -15.86 8.48 -1.58
CA ILE A 266 -16.28 7.23 -0.93
C ILE A 266 -17.79 7.02 -1.10
N ASN A 267 -18.22 6.97 -2.35
CA ASN A 267 -19.61 6.76 -2.76
C ASN A 267 -19.65 5.79 -3.95
N HIS A 268 -20.23 4.60 -3.73
CA HIS A 268 -20.31 3.56 -4.74
C HIS A 268 -21.08 4.02 -5.98
N THR A 269 -22.21 4.69 -5.78
CA THR A 269 -23.02 5.21 -6.88
C THR A 269 -22.22 6.23 -7.71
N ALA A 270 -21.45 7.12 -7.07
CA ALA A 270 -20.60 8.07 -7.78
C ALA A 270 -19.48 7.40 -8.59
N ILE A 271 -18.85 6.35 -8.05
CA ILE A 271 -17.84 5.55 -8.75
C ILE A 271 -18.49 4.80 -9.92
N ALA A 272 -19.59 4.08 -9.67
CA ALA A 272 -20.30 3.27 -10.65
C ALA A 272 -20.87 4.10 -11.81
N GLN A 273 -21.52 5.23 -11.52
CA GLN A 273 -22.06 6.13 -12.55
C GLN A 273 -20.96 6.72 -13.43
N ARG A 274 -19.76 6.94 -12.88
CA ARG A 274 -18.64 7.49 -13.64
C ARG A 274 -18.18 6.54 -14.75
N PHE A 275 -18.30 5.23 -14.57
CA PHE A 275 -17.98 4.25 -15.61
C PHE A 275 -18.88 4.36 -16.85
N ASN A 276 -20.03 5.02 -16.76
CA ASN A 276 -20.88 5.28 -17.95
C ASN A 276 -20.11 6.05 -19.03
N LEU A 277 -19.17 6.92 -18.63
CA LEU A 277 -18.32 7.69 -19.56
C LEU A 277 -17.26 6.85 -20.29
N TYR A 278 -16.95 5.67 -19.77
CA TYR A 278 -15.94 4.76 -20.27
C TYR A 278 -16.55 3.50 -20.91
N THR A 279 -17.85 3.25 -20.69
CA THR A 279 -18.59 2.13 -21.29
C THR A 279 -18.43 2.04 -22.81
N PRO A 280 -18.50 3.15 -23.58
CA PRO A 280 -18.25 3.08 -25.02
C PRO A 280 -16.84 2.58 -25.39
N SER A 281 -15.81 3.00 -24.65
CA SER A 281 -14.43 2.58 -24.87
C SER A 281 -14.20 1.12 -24.49
N ILE A 282 -14.75 0.69 -23.36
CA ILE A 282 -14.74 -0.71 -22.91
C ILE A 282 -15.38 -1.60 -23.97
N LYS A 283 -16.60 -1.26 -24.40
CA LYS A 283 -17.33 -2.02 -25.42
C LYS A 283 -16.58 -2.05 -26.76
N ALA A 284 -16.09 -0.91 -27.24
CA ALA A 284 -15.36 -0.85 -28.51
C ALA A 284 -14.09 -1.70 -28.50
N SER A 285 -13.40 -1.78 -27.35
CA SER A 285 -12.22 -2.62 -27.18
C SER A 285 -12.60 -4.11 -27.18
N GLN A 286 -13.63 -4.48 -26.42
CA GLN A 286 -14.15 -5.86 -26.35
C GLN A 286 -14.68 -6.36 -27.71
N ASP A 287 -15.42 -5.52 -28.44
CA ASP A 287 -15.92 -5.84 -29.79
C ASP A 287 -14.76 -6.08 -30.79
N LYS A 288 -13.56 -5.54 -30.50
CA LYS A 288 -12.31 -5.77 -31.24
C LYS A 288 -11.40 -6.84 -30.62
N LYS A 289 -11.86 -7.52 -29.55
CA LYS A 289 -11.09 -8.51 -28.78
C LYS A 289 -9.77 -7.95 -28.22
N LEU A 290 -9.78 -6.67 -27.84
CA LEU A 290 -8.67 -6.00 -27.19
C LEU A 290 -8.93 -5.87 -25.68
N GLU A 291 -7.86 -5.97 -24.90
CA GLU A 291 -7.89 -5.56 -23.50
C GLU A 291 -8.21 -4.06 -23.40
N TYR A 292 -9.01 -3.69 -22.40
CA TYR A 292 -9.21 -2.29 -22.02
C TYR A 292 -8.58 -2.08 -20.64
N ALA A 293 -7.67 -1.13 -20.52
CA ALA A 293 -6.94 -0.83 -19.29
C ALA A 293 -7.15 0.61 -18.81
N ILE A 294 -6.98 0.81 -17.51
CA ILE A 294 -6.78 2.13 -16.92
C ILE A 294 -5.32 2.22 -16.48
N THR A 295 -4.53 3.07 -17.12
CA THR A 295 -3.05 3.04 -16.98
C THR A 295 -2.48 4.22 -16.22
N GLU A 296 -3.35 5.08 -15.72
CA GLU A 296 -3.05 6.13 -14.76
C GLU A 296 -4.36 6.49 -14.03
N ASP A 297 -4.35 6.47 -12.69
CA ASP A 297 -5.51 6.88 -11.92
C ASP A 297 -5.21 7.60 -10.60
N ALA A 298 -6.19 8.30 -10.05
CA ALA A 298 -6.27 8.58 -8.62
C ALA A 298 -7.68 8.97 -8.20
N ALA A 299 -7.95 8.94 -6.90
CA ALA A 299 -9.20 9.46 -6.36
C ALA A 299 -9.37 10.97 -6.61
N VAL A 300 -8.26 11.72 -6.61
CA VAL A 300 -8.33 13.19 -6.66
C VAL A 300 -7.22 13.74 -7.54
N LEU A 301 -7.57 14.69 -8.41
CA LEU A 301 -6.64 15.49 -9.19
C LEU A 301 -6.89 16.98 -8.96
N GLY A 302 -6.08 17.60 -8.10
CA GLY A 302 -6.24 19.01 -7.75
C GLY A 302 -5.49 19.36 -6.47
N GLY A 303 -5.65 20.60 -6.00
CA GLY A 303 -5.01 21.12 -4.80
C GLY A 303 -5.65 20.65 -3.48
N ALA A 304 -6.10 19.40 -3.42
CA ALA A 304 -6.61 18.83 -2.18
C ALA A 304 -5.50 18.76 -1.12
N GLU A 305 -5.90 18.95 0.13
CA GLU A 305 -5.01 18.69 1.26
C GLU A 305 -4.69 17.20 1.36
N ILE A 306 -3.54 16.89 1.94
CA ILE A 306 -3.03 15.51 1.98
C ILE A 306 -3.98 14.58 2.76
N GLN A 307 -4.67 15.08 3.78
CA GLN A 307 -5.64 14.29 4.55
C GLN A 307 -6.81 13.80 3.69
N PHE A 308 -7.19 14.59 2.69
CA PHE A 308 -8.24 14.22 1.75
C PHE A 308 -7.71 13.28 0.66
N SER A 309 -6.49 13.55 0.19
CA SER A 309 -5.95 12.95 -1.04
C SER A 309 -5.06 11.72 -0.83
N ASP A 310 -4.60 11.47 0.40
CA ASP A 310 -3.70 10.35 0.77
C ASP A 310 -4.15 9.62 2.06
N GLY A 311 -5.31 9.95 2.64
CA GLY A 311 -5.86 9.29 3.84
C GLY A 311 -6.59 7.98 3.54
N PHE A 312 -7.14 7.33 4.57
CA PHE A 312 -7.83 6.04 4.42
C PHE A 312 -9.11 6.12 3.56
N GLY A 313 -9.70 7.31 3.39
CA GLY A 313 -10.73 7.53 2.37
C GLY A 313 -10.25 7.16 0.97
N TYR A 314 -8.97 7.38 0.65
CA TYR A 314 -8.37 6.99 -0.63
C TYR A 314 -8.20 5.47 -0.72
N ALA A 315 -7.81 4.80 0.35
CA ALA A 315 -7.75 3.35 0.37
C ALA A 315 -9.13 2.71 0.07
N LEU A 316 -10.20 3.25 0.65
CA LEU A 316 -11.57 2.79 0.39
C LEU A 316 -12.00 3.10 -1.05
N TRP A 317 -11.69 4.29 -1.58
CA TRP A 317 -11.94 4.57 -2.99
C TRP A 317 -11.19 3.59 -3.90
N ALA A 318 -9.89 3.35 -3.64
CA ALA A 318 -9.06 2.48 -4.47
C ALA A 318 -9.59 1.05 -4.49
N ALA A 319 -10.01 0.53 -3.33
CA ALA A 319 -10.63 -0.77 -3.24
C ALA A 319 -11.94 -0.85 -4.04
N ASP A 320 -12.89 0.07 -3.86
CA ASP A 320 -14.18 0.02 -4.58
C ASP A 320 -13.99 0.26 -6.09
N PHE A 321 -13.17 1.24 -6.47
CA PHE A 321 -12.85 1.57 -7.86
C PHE A 321 -12.26 0.37 -8.61
N ASN A 322 -11.26 -0.30 -8.05
CA ASN A 322 -10.63 -1.46 -8.70
C ASN A 322 -11.63 -2.62 -8.83
N LEU A 323 -12.44 -2.89 -7.80
CA LEU A 323 -13.50 -3.91 -7.85
C LEU A 323 -14.59 -3.58 -8.89
N ALA A 324 -15.01 -2.31 -8.97
CA ALA A 324 -15.96 -1.81 -9.95
C ALA A 324 -15.42 -1.89 -11.38
N ALA A 325 -14.13 -1.57 -11.58
CA ALA A 325 -13.42 -1.71 -12.85
C ALA A 325 -13.40 -3.17 -13.32
N MET A 326 -12.98 -4.09 -12.44
CA MET A 326 -12.98 -5.53 -12.71
C MET A 326 -14.38 -6.03 -13.12
N ALA A 327 -15.42 -5.64 -12.38
CA ALA A 327 -16.81 -6.04 -12.65
C ALA A 327 -17.44 -5.43 -13.90
N ARG A 328 -16.69 -4.60 -14.64
CA ARG A 328 -17.08 -4.00 -15.93
C ARG A 328 -16.18 -4.45 -17.08
N GLY A 329 -15.28 -5.41 -16.84
CA GLY A 329 -14.40 -5.97 -17.85
C GLY A 329 -13.19 -5.09 -18.17
N VAL A 330 -12.78 -4.21 -17.25
CA VAL A 330 -11.44 -3.61 -17.31
C VAL A 330 -10.43 -4.73 -17.04
N ALA A 331 -9.40 -4.84 -17.88
CA ALA A 331 -8.41 -5.89 -17.82
C ALA A 331 -7.28 -5.58 -16.81
N ARG A 332 -7.00 -4.29 -16.58
CA ARG A 332 -5.89 -3.84 -15.73
C ARG A 332 -6.06 -2.41 -15.25
N VAL A 333 -5.53 -2.13 -14.06
CA VAL A 333 -5.45 -0.82 -13.43
C VAL A 333 -4.03 -0.57 -12.93
N ALA A 334 -3.40 0.51 -13.40
CA ALA A 334 -2.11 0.99 -12.90
C ALA A 334 -2.33 2.20 -11.97
N ASN A 335 -2.47 1.91 -10.68
CA ASN A 335 -2.74 2.92 -9.64
C ASN A 335 -1.53 3.86 -9.48
N LEU A 336 -1.75 5.13 -9.17
CA LEU A 336 -0.64 6.09 -9.17
C LEU A 336 0.34 5.89 -8.00
N ALA A 337 1.58 5.54 -8.33
CA ALA A 337 2.76 5.79 -7.49
C ALA A 337 3.36 7.17 -7.82
N GLY A 338 3.24 7.59 -9.08
CA GLY A 338 3.45 8.95 -9.56
C GLY A 338 4.90 9.40 -9.52
N ARG A 339 5.16 10.49 -8.80
CA ARG A 339 6.47 11.14 -8.64
C ARG A 339 6.64 11.54 -7.18
N PRO A 340 7.88 11.74 -6.69
CA PRO A 340 8.13 11.91 -5.26
C PRO A 340 7.30 12.99 -4.53
N ASN A 341 6.96 14.09 -5.20
CA ASN A 341 6.20 15.21 -4.63
C ASN A 341 4.68 15.17 -4.90
N ALA A 342 4.13 14.07 -5.41
CA ALA A 342 2.69 13.92 -5.62
C ALA A 342 1.96 13.57 -4.32
N LYS A 343 0.82 14.23 -4.05
CA LYS A 343 -0.01 14.07 -2.83
C LYS A 343 -1.17 13.08 -2.98
N ARG A 344 -1.01 12.07 -3.84
CA ARG A 344 -2.09 11.14 -4.26
C ARG A 344 -1.50 9.81 -4.70
N VAL A 345 -0.62 9.28 -3.88
CA VAL A 345 0.28 8.18 -4.26
C VAL A 345 0.21 7.04 -3.26
N PHE A 346 0.54 5.84 -3.72
CA PHE A 346 0.59 4.67 -2.86
C PHE A 346 1.82 4.64 -1.95
N TRP A 347 2.92 5.27 -2.37
CA TRP A 347 4.09 5.53 -1.52
C TRP A 347 4.90 6.71 -2.06
N THR A 348 5.68 7.31 -1.18
CA THR A 348 6.75 8.25 -1.53
C THR A 348 8.07 7.51 -1.44
N PRO A 349 8.91 7.50 -2.48
CA PRO A 349 10.06 6.60 -2.53
C PRO A 349 11.30 7.11 -1.77
N ASP A 350 11.44 8.43 -1.58
CA ASP A 350 12.64 9.09 -1.05
C ASP A 350 12.32 10.50 -0.48
N ASP A 351 13.36 11.23 -0.08
CA ASP A 351 13.26 12.59 0.50
C ASP A 351 13.09 13.71 -0.54
N SER A 352 13.06 13.40 -1.84
CA SER A 352 12.98 14.42 -2.90
C SER A 352 11.57 15.01 -3.08
N GLY A 353 10.57 14.45 -2.38
CA GLY A 353 9.18 14.91 -2.41
C GLY A 353 8.92 16.26 -1.71
N GLY A 354 9.84 16.72 -0.86
CA GLY A 354 9.75 17.98 -0.14
C GLY A 354 8.61 18.03 0.89
N LYS A 355 8.18 19.24 1.28
CA LYS A 355 7.16 19.44 2.34
C LYS A 355 5.85 18.65 2.12
N PRO A 356 5.31 18.52 0.89
CA PRO A 356 4.12 17.70 0.63
C PRO A 356 4.29 16.21 0.93
N SER A 357 5.52 15.71 0.88
CA SER A 357 5.83 14.28 0.94
C SER A 357 7.15 14.11 1.69
N PRO A 358 7.12 14.24 3.03
CA PRO A 358 8.31 14.36 3.86
C PRO A 358 8.98 13.00 4.04
N GLY A 359 9.73 12.58 3.03
CA GLY A 359 10.56 11.38 3.05
C GLY A 359 9.90 10.11 2.56
N PRO A 360 10.66 9.00 2.56
CA PRO A 360 10.21 7.70 2.12
C PRO A 360 9.13 7.17 3.06
N GLN A 361 7.94 6.90 2.50
CA GLN A 361 6.72 6.66 3.29
C GLN A 361 5.78 5.75 2.51
N VAL A 362 5.24 4.73 3.18
CA VAL A 362 4.05 4.02 2.70
C VAL A 362 2.84 4.89 3.00
N ARG A 363 1.97 5.10 2.01
CA ARG A 363 0.77 5.93 2.15
C ARG A 363 -0.44 5.08 2.48
N ALA A 364 -1.46 5.70 3.09
CA ALA A 364 -2.70 5.05 3.48
C ALA A 364 -3.39 4.19 2.39
N PRO A 365 -3.35 4.52 1.07
CA PRO A 365 -3.94 3.68 0.04
C PRO A 365 -3.19 2.37 -0.25
N PHE A 366 -1.90 2.20 0.13
CA PHE A 366 -1.13 1.00 -0.23
C PHE A 366 -1.77 -0.34 0.17
N PRO A 367 -2.30 -0.50 1.40
CA PRO A 367 -2.99 -1.74 1.80
C PRO A 367 -4.19 -2.13 0.91
N ALA A 368 -4.79 -1.17 0.18
CA ALA A 368 -5.86 -1.49 -0.78
C ALA A 368 -5.36 -2.35 -1.95
N ALA A 369 -4.11 -2.17 -2.42
CA ALA A 369 -3.54 -3.01 -3.46
C ALA A 369 -3.41 -4.48 -3.02
N MET A 370 -3.07 -4.71 -1.74
CA MET A 370 -2.99 -6.05 -1.15
C MET A 370 -4.37 -6.70 -1.04
N PHE A 371 -5.36 -5.92 -0.59
CA PHE A 371 -6.77 -6.35 -0.57
C PHE A 371 -7.27 -6.76 -1.96
N ILE A 372 -6.97 -5.97 -2.99
CA ILE A 372 -7.35 -6.25 -4.38
C ILE A 372 -6.68 -7.53 -4.88
N ALA A 373 -5.37 -7.68 -4.66
CA ALA A 373 -4.61 -8.86 -5.08
C ALA A 373 -5.15 -10.13 -4.41
N ASP A 374 -5.47 -10.09 -3.12
CA ASP A 374 -6.04 -11.22 -2.39
C ASP A 374 -7.48 -11.54 -2.81
N PHE A 375 -8.24 -10.53 -3.26
CA PHE A 375 -9.59 -10.74 -3.78
C PHE A 375 -9.55 -11.53 -5.09
N ILE A 376 -8.65 -11.15 -6.00
CA ILE A 376 -8.35 -11.90 -7.24
C ILE A 376 -7.87 -13.30 -6.88
N GLY A 377 -6.93 -13.38 -5.95
CA GLY A 377 -6.36 -14.60 -5.41
C GLY A 377 -5.51 -15.39 -6.40
N LYS A 378 -4.70 -16.30 -5.84
CA LYS A 378 -3.81 -17.15 -6.62
C LYS A 378 -4.50 -18.36 -7.23
N GLY A 379 -3.88 -18.93 -8.26
CA GLY A 379 -4.26 -20.20 -8.87
C GLY A 379 -5.18 -20.02 -10.08
N ASN A 380 -6.23 -20.84 -10.16
CA ASN A 380 -7.13 -20.90 -11.31
C ASN A 380 -7.74 -19.52 -11.66
N PRO A 381 -8.06 -19.28 -12.95
CA PRO A 381 -8.80 -18.10 -13.37
C PRO A 381 -10.07 -17.91 -12.55
N SER A 382 -10.35 -16.65 -12.22
CA SER A 382 -11.51 -16.27 -11.42
C SER A 382 -12.34 -15.24 -12.16
N ALA A 383 -13.64 -15.24 -11.92
CA ALA A 383 -14.58 -14.30 -12.51
C ALA A 383 -15.33 -13.52 -11.44
N VAL A 384 -15.48 -12.22 -11.66
CA VAL A 384 -16.05 -11.29 -10.69
C VAL A 384 -17.45 -10.83 -11.11
N LYS A 385 -18.31 -10.64 -10.11
CA LYS A 385 -19.61 -10.03 -10.26
C LYS A 385 -19.86 -9.00 -9.17
N GLU A 386 -20.21 -7.78 -9.57
CA GLU A 386 -20.80 -6.79 -8.65
C GLU A 386 -22.21 -7.23 -8.23
N ILE A 387 -22.49 -7.18 -6.93
CA ILE A 387 -23.77 -7.52 -6.33
C ILE A 387 -24.45 -6.23 -5.88
N LYS A 388 -25.64 -5.96 -6.45
CA LYS A 388 -26.37 -4.72 -6.18
C LYS A 388 -26.84 -4.66 -4.72
N THR A 389 -26.32 -3.69 -3.98
CA THR A 389 -26.72 -3.35 -2.59
C THR A 389 -27.94 -2.43 -2.55
N LYS A 390 -28.25 -1.73 -3.66
CA LYS A 390 -29.33 -0.72 -3.74
C LYS A 390 -29.14 0.47 -2.78
N THR A 391 -27.89 0.78 -2.41
CA THR A 391 -27.54 1.95 -1.61
C THR A 391 -26.28 2.60 -2.15
N ASP A 392 -26.13 3.90 -1.97
CA ASP A 392 -24.99 4.64 -2.52
C ASP A 392 -23.68 4.37 -1.79
N LEU A 393 -23.74 3.94 -0.53
CA LEU A 393 -22.58 3.90 0.37
C LEU A 393 -22.14 2.48 0.73
N LEU A 394 -22.83 1.46 0.23
CA LEU A 394 -22.44 0.07 0.41
C LEU A 394 -22.16 -0.55 -0.95
N SER A 395 -21.09 -1.33 -1.06
CA SER A 395 -20.81 -2.11 -2.26
C SER A 395 -20.49 -3.56 -1.89
N ALA A 396 -20.73 -4.45 -2.86
CA ALA A 396 -20.50 -5.88 -2.69
C ALA A 396 -20.06 -6.51 -4.02
N TYR A 397 -19.07 -7.40 -3.96
CA TYR A 397 -18.52 -8.09 -5.13
C TYR A 397 -18.25 -9.54 -4.79
N ALA A 398 -18.62 -10.45 -5.68
CA ALA A 398 -18.40 -11.88 -5.54
C ALA A 398 -17.40 -12.38 -6.59
N MET A 399 -16.40 -13.12 -6.13
CA MET A 399 -15.41 -13.79 -6.97
C MET A 399 -15.73 -15.28 -7.03
N TYR A 400 -15.74 -15.84 -8.24
CA TYR A 400 -16.00 -17.25 -8.50
C TYR A 400 -14.80 -17.89 -9.20
N ASP A 401 -14.60 -19.18 -8.98
CA ASP A 401 -13.73 -19.99 -9.84
C ASP A 401 -14.36 -20.03 -11.24
N ASP A 402 -13.59 -19.67 -12.28
CA ASP A 402 -14.15 -19.48 -13.62
C ASP A 402 -14.67 -20.80 -14.23
N LYS A 403 -13.98 -21.91 -13.95
CA LYS A 403 -14.26 -23.23 -14.51
C LYS A 403 -15.37 -23.97 -13.76
N SER A 404 -15.27 -24.07 -12.44
CA SER A 404 -16.23 -24.80 -11.60
C SER A 404 -17.45 -23.96 -11.20
N GLY A 405 -17.38 -22.64 -11.38
CA GLY A 405 -18.43 -21.70 -10.99
C GLY A 405 -18.61 -21.54 -9.48
N LYS A 406 -17.75 -22.14 -8.65
CA LYS A 406 -17.87 -22.08 -7.18
C LYS A 406 -17.51 -20.71 -6.63
N LEU A 407 -18.28 -20.24 -5.65
CA LEU A 407 -17.98 -19.00 -4.93
C LEU A 407 -16.65 -19.13 -4.16
N GLN A 408 -15.71 -18.22 -4.42
CA GLN A 408 -14.41 -18.19 -3.77
C GLN A 408 -14.34 -17.12 -2.69
N ARG A 409 -14.79 -15.88 -2.99
CA ARG A 409 -14.64 -14.73 -2.10
C ARG A 409 -15.79 -13.76 -2.27
N VAL A 410 -16.12 -13.01 -1.22
CA VAL A 410 -17.03 -11.87 -1.29
C VAL A 410 -16.36 -10.68 -0.63
N ALA A 411 -16.21 -9.58 -1.37
CA ALA A 411 -15.81 -8.29 -0.82
C ALA A 411 -17.07 -7.49 -0.46
N LEU A 412 -17.08 -6.88 0.71
CA LEU A 412 -18.13 -5.97 1.16
C LEU A 412 -17.48 -4.68 1.64
N MET A 413 -18.08 -3.55 1.34
CA MET A 413 -17.57 -2.25 1.76
C MET A 413 -18.68 -1.42 2.37
N ASN A 414 -18.37 -0.78 3.50
CA ASN A 414 -19.19 0.25 4.09
C ASN A 414 -18.45 1.58 3.98
N MET A 415 -18.80 2.35 2.95
CA MET A 415 -18.20 3.63 2.61
C MET A 415 -18.92 4.82 3.27
N ARG A 416 -19.80 4.58 4.26
CA ARG A 416 -20.21 5.66 5.15
C ARG A 416 -18.98 6.25 5.82
N LEU A 417 -18.87 7.56 5.74
CA LEU A 417 -17.75 8.31 6.28
C LEU A 417 -17.80 8.24 7.79
N TYR A 418 -16.69 7.76 8.35
CA TYR A 418 -16.40 7.87 9.76
C TYR A 418 -15.09 8.61 9.93
N ASN A 419 -15.14 9.73 10.65
CA ASN A 419 -13.96 10.52 11.00
C ASN A 419 -13.71 10.36 12.50
N GLY A 420 -12.74 9.50 12.87
CA GLY A 420 -12.44 9.15 14.25
C GLY A 420 -11.90 10.29 15.10
N THR A 421 -11.56 11.43 14.50
CA THR A 421 -11.09 12.62 15.22
C THR A 421 -12.23 13.49 15.77
N THR A 422 -13.48 13.23 15.35
CA THR A 422 -14.67 14.02 15.73
C THR A 422 -15.30 13.60 17.06
N GLY A 423 -14.84 12.50 17.68
CA GLY A 423 -15.44 11.94 18.91
C GLY A 423 -16.80 11.27 18.71
N THR A 424 -17.28 11.16 17.46
CA THR A 424 -18.53 10.46 17.15
C THR A 424 -18.38 8.95 17.31
N LYS A 425 -19.46 8.27 17.73
CA LYS A 425 -19.50 6.81 17.78
C LYS A 425 -19.52 6.25 16.36
N ARG A 426 -18.60 5.33 16.06
CA ARG A 426 -18.54 4.64 14.77
C ARG A 426 -19.80 3.80 14.53
N GLY A 427 -20.52 4.08 13.46
CA GLY A 427 -21.65 3.27 12.99
C GLY A 427 -21.18 1.94 12.38
N ARG A 428 -22.16 1.10 12.01
CA ARG A 428 -21.90 -0.25 11.47
C ARG A 428 -23.07 -0.73 10.63
N THR A 429 -22.83 -1.74 9.82
CA THR A 429 -23.88 -2.43 9.04
C THR A 429 -23.69 -3.93 9.11
N THR A 430 -24.79 -4.66 9.25
CA THR A 430 -24.75 -6.13 9.26
C THR A 430 -25.17 -6.64 7.89
N PHE A 431 -24.20 -7.05 7.09
CA PHE A 431 -24.48 -7.70 5.81
C PHE A 431 -24.94 -9.13 6.01
N GLN A 432 -26.00 -9.52 5.32
CA GLN A 432 -26.52 -10.89 5.27
C GLN A 432 -26.14 -11.50 3.92
N VAL A 433 -25.02 -12.23 3.90
CA VAL A 433 -24.41 -12.74 2.67
C VAL A 433 -24.81 -14.18 2.44
N ASN A 434 -25.46 -14.48 1.33
CA ASN A 434 -25.70 -15.86 0.93
C ASN A 434 -24.38 -16.51 0.47
N VAL A 435 -23.89 -17.50 1.19
CA VAL A 435 -22.65 -18.23 0.85
C VAL A 435 -22.92 -19.70 0.50
N GLY A 436 -24.20 -20.05 0.34
CA GLY A 436 -24.65 -21.40 0.02
C GLY A 436 -24.77 -22.31 1.26
N LYS A 437 -25.68 -23.29 1.18
CA LYS A 437 -26.01 -24.21 2.30
C LYS A 437 -24.87 -25.16 2.70
N ALA A 438 -23.87 -25.34 1.82
CA ALA A 438 -22.72 -26.20 2.07
C ALA A 438 -21.71 -25.56 3.04
N ALA A 439 -21.59 -24.23 3.05
CA ALA A 439 -20.69 -23.54 3.97
C ALA A 439 -21.28 -23.56 5.39
N LYS A 440 -20.47 -24.00 6.36
CA LYS A 440 -20.82 -23.99 7.80
C LYS A 440 -20.26 -22.77 8.53
N GLN A 441 -19.15 -22.25 8.04
CA GLN A 441 -18.49 -21.06 8.55
C GLN A 441 -17.80 -20.33 7.41
N VAL A 442 -17.52 -19.04 7.58
CA VAL A 442 -16.67 -18.26 6.68
C VAL A 442 -15.57 -17.58 7.47
N LYS A 443 -14.45 -17.32 6.81
CA LYS A 443 -13.38 -16.47 7.33
C LYS A 443 -13.57 -15.04 6.88
N VAL A 444 -13.30 -14.07 7.76
CA VAL A 444 -13.49 -12.65 7.49
C VAL A 444 -12.21 -11.89 7.84
N ARG A 445 -11.69 -11.13 6.87
CA ARG A 445 -10.54 -10.22 7.03
C ARG A 445 -10.96 -8.79 6.73
N HIS A 446 -10.32 -7.82 7.38
CA HIS A 446 -10.70 -6.41 7.32
C HIS A 446 -9.59 -5.57 6.68
N LEU A 447 -9.98 -4.70 5.75
CA LEU A 447 -9.24 -3.48 5.39
C LEU A 447 -9.80 -2.36 6.25
N ARG A 448 -9.01 -1.91 7.23
CA ARG A 448 -9.50 -1.02 8.30
C ARG A 448 -8.46 -0.03 8.78
N ALA A 449 -8.97 1.03 9.38
CA ALA A 449 -8.22 1.97 10.20
C ALA A 449 -9.09 2.45 11.36
N ASP A 450 -8.53 2.52 12.57
CA ASP A 450 -9.29 2.87 13.78
C ASP A 450 -9.80 4.32 13.74
N GLN A 451 -9.05 5.22 13.11
CA GLN A 451 -9.44 6.63 12.91
C GLN A 451 -10.37 6.85 11.71
N GLY A 452 -10.82 5.79 11.03
CA GLY A 452 -11.62 5.91 9.82
C GLY A 452 -10.90 6.74 8.75
N VAL A 453 -11.60 7.62 8.05
CA VAL A 453 -11.04 8.40 6.92
C VAL A 453 -9.89 9.33 7.31
N ALA A 454 -9.75 9.65 8.61
CA ALA A 454 -8.67 10.50 9.13
C ALA A 454 -7.33 9.76 9.31
N ALA A 455 -7.31 8.43 9.14
CA ALA A 455 -6.07 7.66 9.19
C ALA A 455 -5.16 7.99 8.00
N MET A 456 -3.88 8.23 8.27
CA MET A 456 -2.89 8.66 7.27
C MET A 456 -1.83 7.59 6.92
N GLY A 457 -1.93 6.40 7.52
CA GLY A 457 -0.92 5.34 7.38
C GLY A 457 0.21 5.47 8.39
N PHE A 458 1.01 4.41 8.51
CA PHE A 458 1.99 4.26 9.59
C PHE A 458 3.06 5.36 9.59
N ASP A 459 3.72 5.59 8.45
CA ASP A 459 4.85 6.50 8.39
C ASP A 459 4.45 7.97 8.56
N PHE A 460 3.24 8.34 8.11
CA PHE A 460 2.78 9.73 8.14
C PHE A 460 1.99 10.05 9.42
N GLY A 461 1.09 9.16 9.85
CA GLY A 461 0.20 9.38 11.00
C GLY A 461 0.58 8.60 12.26
N GLY A 462 1.55 7.70 12.18
CA GLY A 462 1.97 6.84 13.29
C GLY A 462 1.09 5.59 13.47
N PRO A 463 1.44 4.71 14.44
CA PRO A 463 0.79 3.41 14.64
C PRO A 463 -0.71 3.51 14.95
N THR A 464 -1.17 4.62 15.56
CA THR A 464 -2.59 4.85 15.91
C THR A 464 -3.41 5.45 14.76
N SER A 465 -2.75 5.89 13.69
CA SER A 465 -3.37 6.43 12.46
C SER A 465 -3.16 5.49 11.27
N ASN A 466 -2.77 4.25 11.55
CA ASN A 466 -2.38 3.31 10.52
C ASN A 466 -3.58 2.64 9.83
N VAL A 467 -3.35 2.21 8.59
CA VAL A 467 -4.25 1.39 7.79
C VAL A 467 -3.70 -0.03 7.75
N SER A 468 -4.56 -1.02 7.86
CA SER A 468 -4.16 -2.43 7.79
C SER A 468 -5.08 -3.24 6.89
N TRP A 469 -4.52 -4.28 6.28
CA TRP A 469 -5.25 -5.32 5.58
C TRP A 469 -5.02 -6.66 6.29
N ALA A 470 -6.07 -7.26 6.84
CA ALA A 470 -5.98 -8.48 7.65
C ALA A 470 -4.97 -8.38 8.80
N GLY A 471 -4.84 -7.20 9.41
CA GLY A 471 -3.88 -6.91 10.48
C GLY A 471 -2.43 -6.67 10.02
N GLU A 472 -2.17 -6.82 8.72
CA GLU A 472 -0.88 -6.49 8.10
C GLU A 472 -0.79 -4.99 7.82
N GLN A 473 0.40 -4.45 8.03
CA GLN A 473 0.76 -3.05 8.00
C GLN A 473 2.07 -2.91 7.24
N TRP A 474 2.32 -1.75 6.64
CA TRP A 474 3.55 -1.49 5.89
C TRP A 474 4.12 -0.14 6.30
N SER A 475 5.44 -0.08 6.43
CA SER A 475 6.15 1.12 6.85
C SER A 475 7.56 1.12 6.28
N HIS A 476 7.99 2.27 5.75
CA HIS A 476 9.41 2.46 5.47
C HIS A 476 10.23 2.37 6.76
N GLY A 477 9.84 3.12 7.80
CA GLY A 477 10.63 3.25 9.03
C GLY A 477 10.71 1.98 9.88
N LEU A 478 9.79 1.02 9.70
CA LEU A 478 9.71 -0.19 10.52
C LEU A 478 10.08 -1.48 9.79
N ASP A 479 9.68 -1.62 8.51
CA ASP A 479 9.85 -2.85 7.74
C ASP A 479 10.44 -2.64 6.35
N MET A 480 10.85 -1.42 6.00
CA MET A 480 11.34 -1.05 4.67
C MET A 480 10.38 -1.49 3.54
N GLY A 481 9.06 -1.44 3.79
CA GLY A 481 8.02 -1.80 2.82
C GLY A 481 7.75 -3.30 2.68
N LYS A 482 8.36 -4.17 3.50
CA LYS A 482 8.14 -5.62 3.46
C LYS A 482 6.82 -6.06 4.09
N GLY A 483 6.25 -5.21 4.95
CA GLY A 483 5.05 -5.50 5.71
C GLY A 483 5.32 -6.23 7.02
N HIS A 484 4.46 -5.98 8.01
CA HIS A 484 4.49 -6.60 9.33
C HIS A 484 3.08 -6.71 9.91
N PHE A 485 2.88 -7.65 10.83
CA PHE A 485 1.62 -7.79 11.56
C PHE A 485 1.78 -7.26 12.97
N ARG A 486 0.84 -6.42 13.41
CA ARG A 486 0.82 -5.86 14.79
C ARG A 486 0.93 -6.95 15.86
N ASN A 487 0.28 -8.09 15.63
CA ASN A 487 0.22 -9.22 16.56
C ASN A 487 1.01 -10.44 16.06
N GLY A 488 1.91 -10.27 15.08
CA GLY A 488 2.73 -11.34 14.51
C GLY A 488 1.96 -12.41 13.72
N LYS A 489 0.67 -12.19 13.45
CA LYS A 489 -0.20 -13.12 12.72
C LYS A 489 -1.28 -12.38 11.95
N VAL A 490 -1.83 -13.06 10.95
CA VAL A 490 -3.02 -12.63 10.22
C VAL A 490 -4.20 -12.44 11.17
N GLU A 491 -4.85 -11.29 11.10
CA GLU A 491 -6.10 -11.01 11.79
C GLU A 491 -7.29 -11.47 10.94
N GLU A 492 -7.96 -12.50 11.43
CA GLU A 492 -9.09 -13.15 10.75
C GLU A 492 -10.12 -13.63 11.76
N ASN A 493 -11.39 -13.34 11.49
CA ASN A 493 -12.52 -13.78 12.29
C ASN A 493 -13.24 -14.95 11.62
N THR A 494 -13.85 -15.84 12.41
CA THR A 494 -14.72 -16.90 11.91
C THR A 494 -16.16 -16.56 12.18
N VAL A 495 -16.98 -16.49 11.13
CA VAL A 495 -18.43 -16.24 11.22
C VAL A 495 -19.18 -17.52 10.89
N GLN A 496 -20.08 -17.93 11.78
CA GLN A 496 -20.92 -19.10 11.56
C GLN A 496 -21.99 -18.82 10.51
N VAL A 497 -22.22 -19.79 9.64
CA VAL A 497 -23.23 -19.71 8.57
C VAL A 497 -24.51 -20.39 9.04
N LYS A 498 -25.62 -19.64 9.05
CA LYS A 498 -26.94 -20.16 9.41
C LYS A 498 -27.82 -20.18 8.17
N ASN A 499 -28.36 -21.34 7.83
CA ASN A 499 -29.22 -21.54 6.65
C ASN A 499 -28.58 -21.04 5.33
N GLY A 500 -27.27 -21.17 5.19
CA GLY A 500 -26.51 -20.70 4.03
C GLY A 500 -26.20 -19.20 4.02
N VAL A 501 -26.53 -18.46 5.09
CA VAL A 501 -26.28 -17.03 5.23
C VAL A 501 -25.23 -16.75 6.30
N ALA A 502 -24.22 -15.96 5.96
CA ALA A 502 -23.25 -15.39 6.90
C ALA A 502 -23.69 -13.97 7.29
N SER A 503 -23.80 -13.69 8.59
CA SER A 503 -24.06 -12.33 9.10
C SER A 503 -22.74 -11.64 9.46
N VAL A 504 -22.32 -10.67 8.66
CA VAL A 504 -21.02 -9.99 8.81
C VAL A 504 -21.21 -8.52 9.14
N VAL A 505 -20.67 -8.10 10.28
CA VAL A 505 -20.70 -6.70 10.73
C VAL A 505 -19.52 -5.94 10.13
N VAL A 506 -19.81 -4.85 9.43
CA VAL A 506 -18.81 -3.97 8.81
C VAL A 506 -19.01 -2.55 9.36
N PRO A 507 -18.06 -2.04 10.17
CA PRO A 507 -18.08 -0.65 10.64
C PRO A 507 -18.07 0.36 9.48
N ASP A 508 -18.55 1.57 9.74
CA ASP A 508 -18.46 2.67 8.78
C ASP A 508 -17.00 2.97 8.44
N SER A 509 -16.70 3.22 7.17
CA SER A 509 -15.35 3.34 6.61
C SER A 509 -14.53 2.07 6.86
N GLU A 510 -15.02 0.90 6.45
CA GLU A 510 -14.23 -0.34 6.37
C GLU A 510 -14.62 -1.15 5.14
N ALA A 511 -13.71 -2.01 4.71
CA ALA A 511 -13.99 -3.08 3.77
C ALA A 511 -13.62 -4.43 4.39
N VAL A 512 -14.34 -5.48 4.01
CA VAL A 512 -14.08 -6.85 4.45
C VAL A 512 -14.08 -7.81 3.28
N MET A 513 -13.33 -8.90 3.44
CA MET A 513 -13.38 -10.05 2.55
C MET A 513 -13.83 -11.28 3.30
N LEU A 514 -14.85 -11.94 2.77
CA LEU A 514 -15.37 -13.20 3.24
C LEU A 514 -14.82 -14.32 2.37
N MET A 515 -14.35 -15.41 2.98
CA MET A 515 -13.86 -16.61 2.29
C MET A 515 -14.61 -17.83 2.83
N PRO A 516 -15.41 -18.52 2.00
CA PRO A 516 -15.96 -19.82 2.34
C PRO A 516 -14.86 -20.89 2.54
N PRO A 517 -15.16 -22.01 3.22
CA PRO A 517 -14.20 -23.07 3.46
C PRO A 517 -13.70 -23.66 2.13
N GLY A 518 -12.39 -23.90 2.02
CA GLY A 518 -11.75 -24.44 0.81
C GLY A 518 -11.44 -23.40 -0.28
N ALA A 519 -11.81 -22.12 -0.09
CA ALA A 519 -11.50 -21.03 -1.03
C ALA A 519 -10.37 -20.10 -0.55
N GLY A 520 -9.91 -20.27 0.70
CA GLY A 520 -8.84 -19.48 1.27
C GLY A 520 -7.48 -19.97 0.76
N ALA A 521 -6.79 -19.12 -0.02
CA ALA A 521 -5.34 -19.18 0.00
C ALA A 521 -4.91 -18.75 1.40
N SER A 522 -3.97 -19.48 2.02
CA SER A 522 -3.19 -18.88 3.09
C SER A 522 -2.60 -17.60 2.52
N LEU A 523 -2.74 -16.47 3.23
CA LEU A 523 -1.81 -15.37 2.96
C LEU A 523 -0.41 -15.99 3.07
N PRO A 524 0.58 -15.50 2.31
CA PRO A 524 1.95 -15.76 2.69
C PRO A 524 1.99 -15.48 4.20
N GLN A 525 2.29 -16.50 5.00
CA GLN A 525 2.84 -16.19 6.30
C GLN A 525 4.01 -15.28 5.93
N PRO A 526 4.10 -14.08 6.51
CA PRO A 526 5.32 -13.33 6.30
C PRO A 526 6.44 -14.33 6.61
N PRO A 527 7.52 -14.40 5.84
CA PRO A 527 8.72 -14.99 6.42
C PRO A 527 8.79 -14.36 7.80
N LEU A 528 8.81 -15.19 8.87
CA LEU A 528 9.23 -14.73 10.19
C LEU A 528 10.37 -13.78 9.88
N PRO A 529 10.21 -12.46 10.17
CA PRO A 529 10.93 -11.40 9.48
C PRO A 529 12.32 -11.92 9.31
N ASP A 530 12.71 -12.21 8.05
CA ASP A 530 13.89 -13.01 7.75
C ASP A 530 14.92 -12.53 8.73
N LEU A 531 15.22 -13.37 9.73
CA LEU A 531 16.14 -13.00 10.78
C LEU A 531 17.42 -12.98 9.98
N MET A 532 17.72 -11.79 9.42
CA MET A 532 18.95 -11.46 8.71
C MET A 532 20.01 -12.30 9.39
N PRO A 533 20.69 -13.19 8.67
CA PRO A 533 21.35 -14.38 9.23
C PRO A 533 21.93 -14.00 10.57
N ALA A 534 21.32 -14.55 11.64
CA ALA A 534 21.39 -14.02 13.01
C ALA A 534 22.27 -12.78 13.13
N THR A 535 21.71 -11.57 12.97
CA THR A 535 22.44 -10.30 13.08
C THR A 535 23.43 -10.48 14.22
N THR A 536 24.72 -10.58 13.90
CA THR A 536 25.70 -10.87 14.96
C THR A 536 25.55 -9.78 16.00
N LEU A 537 25.79 -10.09 17.28
CA LEU A 537 25.77 -9.11 18.37
C LEU A 537 26.45 -7.79 17.94
N LYS A 538 27.57 -7.94 17.25
CA LYS A 538 28.38 -6.86 16.66
C LYS A 538 27.65 -6.02 15.60
N GLN A 539 26.85 -6.62 14.73
CA GLN A 539 26.08 -5.90 13.71
C GLN A 539 24.87 -5.18 14.31
N ALA A 540 24.23 -5.75 15.33
CA ALA A 540 23.15 -5.10 16.08
C ALA A 540 23.68 -3.89 16.87
N GLU A 541 24.86 -4.03 17.48
CA GLU A 541 25.60 -2.96 18.16
C GLU A 541 25.96 -1.80 17.23
N VAL A 542 26.45 -2.11 16.02
CA VAL A 542 26.81 -1.11 15.00
C VAL A 542 25.57 -0.34 14.53
N ASN A 543 24.47 -1.04 14.27
CA ASN A 543 23.23 -0.42 13.77
C ASN A 543 22.55 0.46 14.84
N ALA A 544 22.72 0.12 16.13
CA ALA A 544 22.12 0.86 17.24
C ALA A 544 23.07 1.90 17.89
N GLY A 545 24.37 1.89 17.54
CA GLY A 545 25.37 2.78 18.12
C GLY A 545 25.70 2.51 19.59
N VAL A 546 25.43 1.30 20.08
CA VAL A 546 25.56 0.87 21.50
C VAL A 546 26.30 -0.47 21.57
N ARG A 547 27.03 -0.76 22.66
CA ARG A 547 27.72 -2.04 22.88
C ARG A 547 27.12 -2.77 24.08
N THR A 548 26.89 -4.08 23.97
CA THR A 548 26.34 -4.91 25.06
C THR A 548 27.39 -5.21 26.12
N GLN A 549 26.99 -5.17 27.39
CA GLN A 549 27.73 -5.77 28.50
C GLN A 549 26.96 -7.02 28.93
N MET A 550 27.43 -8.21 28.53
CA MET A 550 26.81 -9.47 28.94
C MET A 550 27.00 -9.66 30.46
N LEU A 551 25.94 -9.44 31.23
CA LEU A 551 25.93 -9.68 32.68
C LEU A 551 24.89 -10.73 33.11
N ARG A 552 24.41 -11.59 32.21
CA ARG A 552 23.46 -12.67 32.57
C ARG A 552 23.69 -13.96 31.76
N PRO A 553 23.25 -15.13 32.28
CA PRO A 553 23.33 -16.41 31.58
C PRO A 553 22.39 -16.48 30.36
N ASP A 554 22.72 -17.40 29.44
CA ASP A 554 22.27 -17.58 28.05
C ASP A 554 20.76 -17.59 27.72
N ALA A 555 19.85 -17.42 28.70
CA ALA A 555 18.41 -17.52 28.49
C ALA A 555 17.69 -16.17 28.25
N GLU A 556 18.32 -15.02 28.50
CA GLU A 556 17.70 -13.70 28.28
C GLU A 556 18.66 -12.73 27.56
N HIS A 557 18.77 -12.85 26.23
CA HIS A 557 19.53 -11.91 25.41
C HIS A 557 18.84 -10.52 25.37
N LYS A 558 19.28 -9.59 26.22
CA LYS A 558 18.82 -8.19 26.27
C LYS A 558 19.96 -7.21 25.95
N ILE A 559 19.64 -6.12 25.29
CA ILE A 559 20.54 -5.01 24.94
C ILE A 559 20.16 -3.80 25.78
N GLU A 560 21.16 -3.19 26.41
CA GLU A 560 21.05 -1.93 27.13
C GLU A 560 21.19 -0.76 26.14
N ILE A 561 20.23 0.16 26.14
CA ILE A 561 20.11 1.17 25.08
C ILE A 561 20.47 2.56 25.60
N CYS A 562 19.86 2.96 26.73
CA CYS A 562 20.16 4.24 27.36
C CYS A 562 19.70 4.30 28.81
N TRP A 563 20.37 5.18 29.56
CA TRP A 563 19.91 5.66 30.85
C TRP A 563 19.03 6.88 30.66
N VAL A 564 17.90 6.93 31.34
CA VAL A 564 16.97 8.05 31.33
C VAL A 564 16.85 8.67 32.72
N ALA A 565 16.84 10.00 32.76
CA ALA A 565 16.57 10.77 33.96
C ALA A 565 15.31 11.62 33.71
N SER A 566 14.26 11.38 34.49
CA SER A 566 13.00 12.12 34.34
C SER A 566 12.50 12.64 35.68
N ARG A 567 12.02 13.89 35.67
CA ARG A 567 11.25 14.50 36.76
C ARG A 567 9.77 14.13 36.70
N LEU A 568 9.28 13.76 35.52
CA LEU A 568 7.84 13.60 35.25
C LEU A 568 7.37 12.15 35.39
N TYR A 569 8.28 11.19 35.26
CA TYR A 569 7.93 9.78 35.15
C TYR A 569 8.77 8.92 36.09
N LYS A 570 8.09 8.23 37.02
CA LYS A 570 8.69 7.12 37.80
C LYS A 570 8.72 5.88 36.91
N GLY A 571 9.74 5.03 37.04
CA GLY A 571 10.02 3.90 36.12
C GLY A 571 8.79 3.17 35.57
N GLY A 572 7.85 2.76 36.44
CA GLY A 572 6.62 2.07 36.02
C GLY A 572 5.65 2.87 35.13
N ASP A 573 5.50 4.19 35.32
CA ASP A 573 4.66 5.05 34.46
C ASP A 573 5.34 5.31 33.11
N LEU A 574 6.68 5.37 33.10
CA LEU A 574 7.43 5.47 31.84
C LEU A 574 7.34 4.18 31.01
N VAL A 575 7.40 3.01 31.66
CA VAL A 575 7.21 1.70 31.01
C VAL A 575 5.88 1.66 30.29
N GLY A 576 4.77 1.93 30.98
CA GLY A 576 3.43 1.90 30.39
C GLY A 576 3.31 2.83 29.19
N LYS A 577 3.80 4.07 29.29
CA LYS A 577 3.73 5.03 28.17
C LYS A 577 4.57 4.66 26.97
N LEU A 578 5.74 4.06 27.18
CA LEU A 578 6.60 3.61 26.09
C LEU A 578 6.03 2.33 25.47
N GLN A 579 5.57 1.37 26.27
CA GLN A 579 4.93 0.14 25.79
C GLN A 579 3.62 0.42 25.04
N ASP A 580 2.79 1.35 25.51
CA ASP A 580 1.53 1.73 24.84
C ASP A 580 1.77 2.36 23.47
N LYS A 581 2.86 3.12 23.31
CA LYS A 581 3.18 3.85 22.08
C LYS A 581 4.03 3.05 21.09
N LEU A 582 4.88 2.16 21.58
CA LEU A 582 5.75 1.29 20.75
C LEU A 582 5.15 -0.10 20.54
N LEU A 583 4.10 -0.46 21.28
CA LEU A 583 3.45 -1.78 21.27
C LEU A 583 4.46 -2.93 21.44
N CYS A 584 5.49 -2.70 22.27
CA CYS A 584 6.61 -3.61 22.46
C CYS A 584 6.48 -4.36 23.79
N PRO A 585 6.20 -5.68 23.80
CA PRO A 585 6.04 -6.45 25.03
C PRO A 585 7.36 -6.77 25.74
N SER A 586 8.52 -6.49 25.13
CA SER A 586 9.85 -6.82 25.67
C SER A 586 10.59 -5.64 26.32
N LEU A 587 9.95 -4.48 26.43
CA LEU A 587 10.59 -3.27 26.96
C LEU A 587 10.69 -3.37 28.48
N ASP A 588 11.91 -3.52 28.99
CA ASP A 588 12.19 -3.54 30.42
C ASP A 588 12.81 -2.23 30.87
N ILE A 589 12.34 -1.69 32.01
CA ILE A 589 12.94 -0.55 32.69
C ILE A 589 13.33 -0.96 34.11
N PHE A 590 14.63 -0.87 34.43
CA PHE A 590 15.14 -1.19 35.75
C PHE A 590 15.33 0.08 36.60
N PRO A 591 14.84 0.11 37.86
CA PRO A 591 15.18 1.17 38.81
C PRO A 591 16.65 1.06 39.25
N ALA A 592 17.24 2.19 39.64
CA ALA A 592 18.66 2.31 39.98
C ALA A 592 19.12 1.49 41.20
N ASP A 593 18.20 0.93 42.01
CA ASP A 593 18.48 0.20 43.25
C ASP A 593 18.55 -1.33 43.09
N GLY A 594 18.27 -1.86 41.90
CA GLY A 594 18.33 -3.30 41.61
C GLY A 594 19.75 -3.82 41.39
N ARG A 595 20.54 -3.98 42.47
CA ARG A 595 21.81 -4.74 42.55
C ARG A 595 22.72 -4.70 41.30
N ARG A 596 23.03 -3.50 40.81
CA ARG A 596 24.05 -3.25 39.77
C ARG A 596 24.94 -2.06 40.16
N PRO A 597 26.15 -1.92 39.58
CA PRO A 597 27.11 -0.91 40.00
C PRO A 597 26.51 0.48 39.83
N VAL A 598 26.32 1.18 40.94
CA VAL A 598 25.87 2.57 40.98
C VAL A 598 27.04 3.45 40.50
N MET A 599 26.89 4.12 39.35
CA MET A 599 27.76 5.26 39.05
C MET A 599 27.41 6.38 40.04
N LYS A 600 28.37 6.72 40.92
CA LYS A 600 28.28 7.97 41.68
C LYS A 600 28.37 9.16 40.71
N PRO A 601 27.65 10.27 40.99
CA PRO A 601 27.76 11.49 40.19
C PRO A 601 29.22 11.94 40.10
N ILE A 602 29.69 12.31 38.90
CA ILE A 602 30.98 12.96 38.72
C ILE A 602 30.87 14.35 39.35
N ALA A 603 31.71 14.65 40.35
CA ALA A 603 31.69 15.88 41.13
C ALA A 603 32.13 17.16 40.36
N SER A 604 32.00 17.19 39.03
CA SER A 604 32.40 18.34 38.21
C SER A 604 31.25 18.96 37.40
N ALA A 605 30.01 18.51 37.58
CA ALA A 605 28.85 19.31 37.17
C ALA A 605 28.61 20.36 38.26
N ASN A 606 29.06 21.59 38.01
CA ASN A 606 28.75 22.77 38.84
C ASN A 606 27.24 22.84 39.13
N THR A 607 26.82 22.35 40.29
CA THR A 607 25.47 22.59 40.83
C THR A 607 25.47 23.93 41.52
N GLY A 608 25.53 25.00 40.73
CA GLY A 608 25.03 26.30 41.16
C GLY A 608 23.51 26.21 41.28
N SER A 609 23.03 26.23 42.52
CA SER A 609 21.62 26.34 42.92
C SER A 609 20.62 25.39 42.23
N LEU A 610 20.40 24.19 42.77
CA LEU A 610 19.11 23.50 42.62
C LEU A 610 18.89 22.59 43.84
N ASP A 611 18.03 23.08 44.73
CA ASP A 611 17.16 22.39 45.68
C ASP A 611 17.28 20.84 45.74
N THR A 612 17.92 20.33 46.80
CA THR A 612 18.29 18.92 47.00
C THR A 612 17.13 18.01 47.40
N ASN A 613 15.88 18.46 47.30
CA ASN A 613 14.67 17.66 47.56
C ASN A 613 13.95 17.17 46.29
N GLN A 614 14.55 17.30 45.11
CA GLN A 614 13.94 16.84 43.85
C GLN A 614 14.31 15.38 43.55
N ILE A 615 13.35 14.46 43.72
CA ILE A 615 13.51 13.04 43.39
C ILE A 615 13.54 12.88 41.86
N TRP A 616 14.72 12.60 41.32
CA TRP A 616 14.89 12.19 39.93
C TRP A 616 14.73 10.68 39.80
N GLY A 617 13.84 10.23 38.92
CA GLY A 617 13.77 8.82 38.54
C GLY A 617 14.89 8.51 37.56
N HIS A 618 15.86 7.67 37.96
CA HIS A 618 16.90 7.14 37.08
C HIS A 618 16.53 5.73 36.68
N SER A 619 16.60 5.45 35.38
CA SER A 619 16.07 4.21 34.82
C SER A 619 16.90 3.76 33.62
N LEU A 620 17.20 2.46 33.55
CA LEU A 620 17.86 1.86 32.41
C LEU A 620 16.82 1.24 31.49
N ILE A 621 16.82 1.61 30.21
CA ILE A 621 15.96 1.00 29.20
C ILE A 621 16.73 -0.13 28.51
N SER A 622 16.13 -1.32 28.51
CA SER A 622 16.62 -2.50 27.81
C SER A 622 15.58 -3.04 26.83
N LEU A 623 16.04 -3.58 25.70
CA LEU A 623 15.22 -4.35 24.77
C LEU A 623 15.72 -5.77 24.67
N SER A 624 14.86 -6.71 24.27
CA SER A 624 15.34 -8.00 23.83
C SER A 624 16.21 -7.85 22.57
N PHE A 625 17.07 -8.82 22.32
CA PHE A 625 17.87 -8.85 21.09
C PHE A 625 17.00 -8.83 19.82
N ARG A 626 15.83 -9.48 19.87
CA ARG A 626 14.85 -9.50 18.78
C ARG A 626 14.27 -8.12 18.48
N ASP A 627 14.20 -7.25 19.49
CA ASP A 627 13.52 -5.96 19.44
C ASP A 627 14.49 -4.78 19.34
N ALA A 628 15.79 -5.05 19.18
CA ALA A 628 16.87 -4.05 19.10
C ALA A 628 16.61 -2.96 18.03
N TYR A 629 15.93 -3.32 16.94
CA TYR A 629 15.59 -2.41 15.85
C TYR A 629 14.68 -1.23 16.29
N LEU A 630 13.99 -1.36 17.43
CA LEU A 630 13.12 -0.31 17.99
C LEU A 630 13.89 0.78 18.77
N ALA A 631 15.21 0.66 18.95
CA ALA A 631 16.01 1.61 19.72
C ALA A 631 15.90 3.06 19.21
N SER A 632 15.89 3.26 17.89
CA SER A 632 15.72 4.58 17.27
C SER A 632 14.33 5.18 17.57
N SER A 633 13.29 4.35 17.58
CA SER A 633 11.92 4.73 17.96
C SER A 633 11.83 5.09 19.44
N VAL A 634 12.53 4.37 20.31
CA VAL A 634 12.65 4.70 21.74
C VAL A 634 13.28 6.09 21.91
N PHE A 635 14.40 6.37 21.25
CA PHE A 635 15.06 7.69 21.34
C PHE A 635 14.19 8.83 20.81
N SER A 636 13.52 8.62 19.68
CA SER A 636 12.59 9.59 19.10
C SER A 636 11.48 9.91 20.12
N LEU A 637 10.90 8.89 20.74
CA LEU A 637 9.83 9.04 21.71
C LEU A 637 10.30 9.75 23.00
N LEU A 638 11.49 9.41 23.51
CA LEU A 638 12.09 10.10 24.67
C LEU A 638 12.30 11.59 24.39
N ARG A 639 12.75 11.96 23.19
CA ARG A 639 12.89 13.37 22.76
C ARG A 639 11.53 14.07 22.70
N THR A 640 10.50 13.42 22.15
CA THR A 640 9.14 13.97 22.12
C THR A 640 8.58 14.21 23.53
N LEU A 641 8.88 13.31 24.47
CA LEU A 641 8.49 13.42 25.87
C LEU A 641 9.38 14.39 26.68
N ARG A 642 10.37 15.03 26.05
CA ARG A 642 11.38 15.90 26.68
C ARG A 642 12.11 15.23 27.85
N ILE A 643 12.33 13.91 27.75
CA ILE A 643 13.08 13.14 28.74
C ILE A 643 14.55 13.21 28.40
N GLN A 644 15.39 13.55 29.37
CA GLN A 644 16.84 13.54 29.20
C GLN A 644 17.35 12.10 29.26
N PHE A 645 18.26 11.75 28.36
CA PHE A 645 18.86 10.43 28.30
C PHE A 645 20.32 10.47 27.91
N ILE A 646 21.07 9.47 28.37
CA ILE A 646 22.47 9.25 28.03
C ILE A 646 22.57 7.88 27.36
N CYS A 647 23.07 7.86 26.12
CA CYS A 647 23.32 6.63 25.38
C CYS A 647 24.51 5.88 26.00
N VAL A 648 24.45 4.54 25.97
CA VAL A 648 25.58 3.71 26.41
C VAL A 648 26.63 3.64 25.30
N THR A 649 27.63 4.52 25.32
CA THR A 649 28.68 4.54 24.29
C THR A 649 29.89 3.67 24.68
N PRO A 650 30.68 3.17 23.70
CA PRO A 650 31.89 2.37 23.96
C PRO A 650 32.93 3.04 24.87
N GLN A 651 33.00 4.38 24.87
CA GLN A 651 33.96 5.14 25.67
C GLN A 651 33.53 5.30 27.15
N GLN A 652 32.29 4.96 27.50
CA GLN A 652 31.70 5.23 28.82
C GLN A 652 31.58 3.98 29.70
N ALA A 653 32.16 2.85 29.31
CA ALA A 653 32.23 1.63 30.11
C ALA A 653 33.48 1.65 31.01
N PRO A 654 33.37 1.73 32.36
CA PRO A 654 34.53 1.77 33.26
C PRO A 654 35.25 0.43 33.45
N TYR A 655 34.92 -0.60 32.67
CA TYR A 655 35.53 -1.93 32.77
C TYR A 655 36.02 -2.39 31.41
N ARG A 656 37.33 -2.29 31.17
CA ARG A 656 38.00 -2.99 30.07
C ARG A 656 38.22 -4.43 30.48
N ALA A 657 37.58 -5.36 29.77
CA ALA A 657 37.97 -6.76 29.80
C ALA A 657 39.25 -6.89 28.95
N THR A 658 40.40 -7.01 29.60
CA THR A 658 41.60 -7.54 28.96
C THR A 658 41.96 -8.81 29.71
N ASP A 659 41.89 -9.91 28.97
CA ASP A 659 42.26 -11.29 29.26
C ASP A 659 41.22 -12.20 29.94
N LEU A 660 40.83 -13.23 29.19
CA LEU A 660 39.95 -14.33 29.56
C LEU A 660 40.82 -15.50 30.04
N ASP A 661 40.68 -15.94 31.29
CA ASP A 661 41.08 -17.29 31.69
C ASP A 661 39.86 -18.22 31.60
N PRO A 662 39.92 -19.34 30.86
CA PRO A 662 38.77 -20.17 30.58
C PRO A 662 38.28 -21.07 31.74
N LYS A 663 38.80 -21.00 32.97
CA LYS A 663 38.41 -21.99 34.02
C LYS A 663 37.90 -21.52 35.38
N GLU A 664 38.07 -20.28 35.81
CA GLU A 664 37.56 -19.83 37.13
C GLU A 664 37.08 -18.37 37.03
N GLY A 665 35.94 -18.04 37.67
CA GLY A 665 35.21 -16.78 37.46
C GLY A 665 35.97 -15.47 37.80
N ILE A 666 35.41 -14.36 37.30
CA ILE A 666 35.98 -13.00 37.30
C ILE A 666 36.32 -12.50 38.72
N TYR A 667 37.59 -12.16 38.96
CA TYR A 667 38.01 -11.26 40.04
C TYR A 667 38.26 -9.84 39.51
N VAL A 668 37.84 -8.83 40.27
CA VAL A 668 38.08 -7.41 39.99
C VAL A 668 39.29 -6.96 40.80
N GLU A 669 40.41 -6.64 40.14
CA GLU A 669 41.52 -5.94 40.78
C GLU A 669 41.48 -4.43 40.48
N LYS A 670 41.74 -3.63 41.51
CA LYS A 670 41.64 -2.18 41.51
C LYS A 670 42.92 -1.59 40.92
N THR A 671 42.92 -1.15 39.66
CA THR A 671 44.07 -0.40 39.12
C THR A 671 44.20 0.93 39.84
N LYS A 672 45.32 1.10 40.57
CA LYS A 672 45.74 2.36 41.19
C LYS A 672 45.96 3.41 40.10
N ALA A 673 45.40 4.59 40.32
CA ALA A 673 45.67 5.77 39.52
C ALA A 673 47.07 6.32 39.84
N GLY A 674 47.76 6.80 38.81
CA GLY A 674 48.81 7.80 38.96
C GLY A 674 49.53 8.08 37.63
N PRO A 675 50.23 9.21 37.55
CA PRO A 675 49.89 10.55 38.03
C PRO A 675 48.87 11.28 37.12
#